data_AF-A0A7R8X6N9-F1
#
_entry.id   AF-A0A7R8X6N9-F1
#
_cell.length_a   1.000
_cell.length_b   1.000
_cell.length_c   1.000
_cell.angle_alpha   90.00
_cell.angle_beta   90.00
_cell.angle_gamma   90.00
#
_symmetry.space_group_name_H-M   'P 1'
#
loop_
_entity.id
_entity.type
_entity.pdbx_description
1 polymer ?
#
loop_
_entity_poly.entity_id
_entity_poly.type
_entity_poly.pdbx_seq_one_letter_code
_entity_poly.pdbx_strand_id
1 'polypeptide(L)'
;MKATRDNQLGMNLVKALLPRGPHLARRMSTNPSMTMEEMLKRIGSYLVPHSDKAMLDPTQIPGTQAELPERRMQDSFCEVVLPLGSNKDLHPRYLTKAGGVRIGRLLEDMDVFAAWVTLHHLLNPKEDESQPLPYTIVTALVDEISFIKGKVSPDKDLRLSGHVSWVGKSSVEVSLALHQWGPEGQPWNLITHALFVMVLRDAIRDRGVPANPLKLGSESEILLYKRGEANALRRKNTREESLLRKPPNEQERIIIHDLFLSTLDPLRHTFQSRVKPPGHMWMEDAKLKNVIICHAEFRNRFGKIFGGFIMRQAFELAWANAYVVSRQAPTIEFIDDIWFRRPVEVGSLLYMASQVVFTEGCHLQVRVSAEVMNPVDGQKEETNVFHFTFVVPKEVDRMLPKAYHESMLYLEGRRQFVARCEMWAFLGLPAVSGFTGALFGLLVLFVVWMFLNSDKSVGKSASESFVKAEPPTEEAEPPTGLADAPMRKVDAPTEKVEAPPGQEPGKAKVKKAKKSCCSDGGTCCSKKDENLLKVLPSIQRVLLLYGSQTGTAQRFAEELYEYLGSLGLDVQIHGMKGFDPEDRLVDEVRILVSRCGSHASSIADGLLEGTAFLFLLSTHTDGGPPESAAWFHRWVLDAAEDFRVDHTLLQGMAYAAFGLGNSAYGPDFNKARILRWEGFGCGFCFLASKELDAALVKLGAKYFIPLTLGDEDGAASANGGLDKDFAEWKKRVQAALFGSDEAGKPRKKKDSGHQCGCGSKDGKGGGDGHQSGSCSSECSSDEDEGKDEKGGGEKVMDMEDLGSYMSQLLSAKKGKRPTPEGRGESGVKEMITPDLREALTKQGYRLVGTHSGVKMCRWTKSMLRGRGGCYKHAFYGIESHRCMEATPSLACANKCVFCWRHHSNPVGTEWRWKTDDPEDILRDALQHHYGLIRQFKGVPGVKADRMEEGLAAKHCALSLVGEPIMYPHIDAFLRLLHRRRISSFLVTNAQFPQPMRPRTEKDELTLLLSVKMESRELSPVTQLYVSVDAATKERLKGIDRPLFGDFWERFLECLEVLKDKGQRTVYRLTLVKGWNDEEVEAYAQLVDLGSPDFIEVKGVTYCGTSKNATGGLTMERVPWHEEVVRFVEALQRHLDEDYDFACEHEHSNCVLLAHRKVELRGKFRVNGEWQTWIDYDKFQDLVEEYYESGGFKSFTSLDYTARTPPWALYASTERGFDPQETRHRGKGKGKAQRPKDGGC
;
A
#
# COMPACT_ATOMS: atom_id res chain seq x y z
N MET A 1 22.06 53.91 60.10
CA MET A 1 21.53 54.29 58.78
C MET A 1 22.69 54.54 57.80
N LYS A 2 23.19 53.51 57.11
CA LYS A 2 24.18 53.70 56.00
C LYS A 2 24.09 52.62 54.91
N ALA A 3 23.73 51.37 55.27
CA ALA A 3 23.59 50.27 54.31
C ALA A 3 22.39 50.36 53.34
N THR A 4 21.46 51.30 53.53
CA THR A 4 20.22 51.42 52.73
C THR A 4 20.33 52.33 51.50
N ARG A 5 21.49 52.95 51.21
CA ARG A 5 21.65 53.85 50.06
C ARG A 5 22.23 53.17 48.80
N ASP A 6 23.17 52.26 48.95
CA ASP A 6 23.92 51.72 47.80
C ASP A 6 23.08 50.78 46.92
N ASN A 7 22.18 49.99 47.51
CA ASN A 7 21.21 49.16 46.77
C ASN A 7 20.28 49.98 45.85
N GLN A 8 20.07 51.28 46.14
CA GLN A 8 19.20 52.13 45.34
C GLN A 8 19.90 52.76 44.13
N LEU A 9 21.24 52.85 44.12
CA LEU A 9 22.00 53.22 42.92
C LEU A 9 22.03 52.05 41.92
N GLY A 10 22.32 50.84 42.39
CA GLY A 10 22.42 49.64 41.52
C GLY A 10 21.14 49.36 40.73
N MET A 11 19.97 49.39 41.38
CA MET A 11 18.69 49.14 40.70
C MET A 11 18.28 50.23 39.70
N ASN A 12 18.78 51.46 39.85
CA ASN A 12 18.50 52.55 38.92
C ASN A 12 19.44 52.52 37.70
N LEU A 13 20.69 52.10 37.87
CA LEU A 13 21.63 51.96 36.74
C LEU A 13 21.18 50.85 35.76
N VAL A 14 20.66 49.73 36.29
CA VAL A 14 20.09 48.63 35.48
C VAL A 14 18.81 49.05 34.73
N LYS A 15 18.08 50.07 35.21
CA LYS A 15 16.92 50.64 34.50
C LYS A 15 17.30 51.59 33.36
N ALA A 16 18.52 52.11 33.34
CA ALA A 16 18.95 53.16 32.40
C ALA A 16 19.64 52.63 31.11
N LEU A 17 20.07 51.36 31.10
CA LEU A 17 20.93 50.80 30.03
C LEU A 17 20.22 49.79 29.10
N LEU A 18 18.88 49.85 29.01
CA LEU A 18 18.11 49.08 28.03
C LEU A 18 17.08 50.00 27.35
N PRO A 19 17.00 50.05 26.00
CA PRO A 19 15.97 50.79 25.28
C PRO A 19 14.62 50.06 25.41
N ARG A 20 13.92 50.27 26.52
CA ARG A 20 12.61 49.68 26.79
C ARG A 20 11.51 50.56 26.20
N GLY A 21 10.95 50.13 25.06
CA GLY A 21 9.71 50.70 24.53
C GLY A 21 8.57 50.59 25.56
N PRO A 22 7.67 51.59 25.65
CA PRO A 22 6.74 51.72 26.78
C PRO A 22 5.77 50.55 26.93
N HIS A 23 5.34 49.89 25.85
CA HIS A 23 4.38 48.79 25.93
C HIS A 23 4.98 47.43 26.33
N LEU A 24 6.30 47.22 26.20
CA LEU A 24 6.94 45.98 26.66
C LEU A 24 6.75 45.78 28.18
N ALA A 25 6.82 46.87 28.94
CA ALA A 25 6.53 46.88 30.38
C ALA A 25 5.06 46.56 30.72
N ARG A 26 4.13 46.74 29.76
CA ARG A 26 2.70 46.49 29.92
C ARG A 26 2.34 45.02 29.69
N ARG A 27 3.01 44.34 28.74
CA ARG A 27 2.92 42.88 28.55
C ARG A 27 3.65 42.11 29.65
N MET A 28 4.86 42.51 30.03
CA MET A 28 5.66 41.80 31.04
C MET A 28 5.25 42.11 32.51
N SER A 29 4.02 42.59 32.75
CA SER A 29 3.46 42.79 34.09
C SER A 29 2.79 41.52 34.61
N THR A 30 3.62 40.50 34.85
CA THR A 30 3.26 39.31 35.63
C THR A 30 3.27 39.66 37.12
N ASN A 31 2.11 39.98 37.68
CA ASN A 31 1.95 39.93 39.15
C ASN A 31 2.20 38.48 39.59
N PRO A 32 3.02 38.21 40.61
CA PRO A 32 3.33 36.85 41.10
C PRO A 32 2.17 36.22 41.91
N SER A 33 0.94 36.59 41.57
CA SER A 33 -0.31 36.21 42.24
C SER A 33 -1.52 36.30 41.30
N MET A 34 -1.31 36.24 39.97
CA MET A 34 -2.39 36.36 38.99
C MET A 34 -3.30 35.12 39.04
N THR A 35 -4.61 35.33 39.11
CA THR A 35 -5.58 34.24 39.05
C THR A 35 -5.86 33.82 37.60
N MET A 36 -6.28 32.57 37.42
CA MET A 36 -6.70 32.04 36.11
C MET A 36 -7.82 32.90 35.47
N GLU A 37 -8.74 33.46 36.27
CA GLU A 37 -9.81 34.31 35.76
C GLU A 37 -9.31 35.69 35.28
N GLU A 38 -8.34 36.29 35.98
CA GLU A 38 -7.68 37.52 35.51
C GLU A 38 -6.88 37.28 34.23
N MET A 39 -6.22 36.13 34.10
CA MET A 39 -5.53 35.75 32.87
C MET A 39 -6.54 35.59 31.71
N LEU A 40 -7.68 34.91 31.93
CA LEU A 40 -8.74 34.75 30.95
C LEU A 40 -9.36 36.10 30.53
N LYS A 41 -9.49 37.06 31.45
CA LYS A 41 -9.89 38.44 31.14
C LYS A 41 -8.82 39.19 30.34
N ARG A 42 -7.54 39.03 30.67
CA ARG A 42 -6.41 39.67 29.97
C ARG A 42 -6.24 39.12 28.54
N ILE A 43 -6.22 37.81 28.32
CA ILE A 43 -6.15 37.21 26.97
C ILE A 43 -7.38 37.61 26.12
N GLY A 44 -8.55 37.75 26.76
CA GLY A 44 -9.74 38.35 26.15
C GLY A 44 -9.61 39.82 25.75
N SER A 45 -8.64 40.57 26.29
CA SER A 45 -8.39 41.98 25.94
C SER A 45 -7.31 42.21 24.87
N TYR A 46 -6.38 41.27 24.66
CA TYR A 46 -5.24 41.42 23.74
C TYR A 46 -5.51 41.04 22.28
N LEU A 47 -6.72 40.56 21.98
CA LEU A 47 -7.11 40.04 20.67
C LEU A 47 -8.30 40.89 20.13
N VAL A 48 -8.63 40.80 18.83
CA VAL A 48 -9.75 41.55 18.20
C VAL A 48 -10.78 40.61 17.54
N PRO A 49 -12.10 40.94 17.52
CA PRO A 49 -13.15 40.06 17.01
C PRO A 49 -12.99 39.62 15.54
N HIS A 50 -13.54 38.44 15.20
CA HIS A 50 -13.44 37.85 13.87
C HIS A 50 -14.04 38.69 12.73
N SER A 51 -15.01 39.56 13.04
CA SER A 51 -15.61 40.52 12.10
C SER A 51 -14.58 41.49 11.51
N ASP A 52 -13.50 41.75 12.24
CA ASP A 52 -12.64 42.91 12.02
C ASP A 52 -11.34 42.50 11.31
N LYS A 53 -11.31 41.32 10.65
CA LYS A 53 -10.17 40.83 9.85
C LYS A 53 -9.68 41.82 8.79
N ALA A 54 -10.56 42.69 8.30
CA ALA A 54 -10.21 43.76 7.35
C ALA A 54 -9.39 44.91 7.97
N MET A 55 -9.24 44.93 9.30
CA MET A 55 -8.48 45.95 10.07
C MET A 55 -7.08 45.46 10.48
N LEU A 56 -6.66 44.28 10.02
CA LEU A 56 -5.32 43.73 10.25
C LEU A 56 -4.38 44.10 9.09
N ASP A 57 -3.34 44.88 9.36
CA ASP A 57 -2.30 45.16 8.36
C ASP A 57 -1.41 43.92 8.08
N PRO A 58 -1.39 43.37 6.84
CA PRO A 58 -0.60 42.20 6.51
C PRO A 58 0.93 42.44 6.48
N THR A 59 1.40 43.69 6.54
CA THR A 59 2.83 44.05 6.52
C THR A 59 3.52 43.87 7.87
N GLN A 60 2.75 43.84 8.97
CA GLN A 60 3.26 43.60 10.32
C GLN A 60 3.78 42.17 10.53
N ILE A 61 3.48 41.25 9.62
CA ILE A 61 3.90 39.84 9.74
C ILE A 61 5.38 39.69 9.33
N PRO A 62 6.25 39.11 10.18
CA PRO A 62 7.64 38.82 9.84
C PRO A 62 7.72 37.72 8.78
N GLY A 63 8.57 37.91 7.76
CA GLY A 63 8.73 36.95 6.67
C GLY A 63 9.66 35.78 7.04
N THR A 64 10.62 36.02 7.93
CA THR A 64 11.67 35.10 8.33
C THR A 64 11.97 35.21 9.83
N GLN A 65 12.49 34.12 10.41
CA GLN A 65 12.86 34.06 11.83
C GLN A 65 14.02 35.00 12.20
N ALA A 66 14.80 35.48 11.22
CA ALA A 66 15.86 36.46 11.42
C ALA A 66 15.35 37.91 11.60
N GLU A 67 14.08 38.18 11.30
CA GLU A 67 13.42 39.47 11.59
C GLU A 67 12.96 39.58 13.07
N LEU A 68 13.07 38.49 13.83
CA LEU A 68 12.62 38.39 15.22
C LEU A 68 13.80 38.37 16.20
N PRO A 69 13.77 39.16 17.28
CA PRO A 69 14.82 39.13 18.31
C PRO A 69 14.79 37.80 19.08
N GLU A 70 15.97 37.33 19.49
CA GLU A 70 16.09 36.18 20.38
C GLU A 70 15.49 36.46 21.76
N ARG A 71 14.94 35.43 22.42
CA ARG A 71 14.41 35.51 23.79
C ARG A 71 14.82 34.33 24.65
N ARG A 72 14.93 34.51 25.97
CA ARG A 72 15.30 33.45 26.92
C ARG A 72 14.08 32.60 27.31
N MET A 73 14.27 31.46 27.97
CA MET A 73 13.11 30.72 28.50
C MET A 73 12.34 31.58 29.53
N GLN A 74 13.10 32.30 30.38
CA GLN A 74 12.59 33.23 31.39
C GLN A 74 11.75 34.39 30.85
N ASP A 75 11.90 34.77 29.57
CA ASP A 75 11.10 35.83 28.93
C ASP A 75 9.63 35.43 28.73
N SER A 76 9.39 34.14 28.54
CA SER A 76 8.06 33.54 28.36
C SER A 76 7.42 33.03 29.65
N PHE A 77 8.20 32.99 30.75
CA PHE A 77 7.77 32.35 31.99
C PHE A 77 6.54 33.03 32.59
N CYS A 78 5.47 32.25 32.72
CA CYS A 78 4.21 32.66 33.33
C CYS A 78 3.88 31.76 34.52
N GLU A 79 3.13 32.30 35.47
CA GLU A 79 2.54 31.56 36.58
C GLU A 79 1.14 32.11 36.88
N VAL A 80 0.16 31.22 37.05
CA VAL A 80 -1.22 31.56 37.44
C VAL A 80 -1.75 30.60 38.50
N VAL A 81 -2.58 31.12 39.40
CA VAL A 81 -3.24 30.35 40.46
C VAL A 81 -4.71 30.11 40.11
N LEU A 82 -5.16 28.88 40.31
CA LEU A 82 -6.57 28.48 40.28
C LEU A 82 -7.02 28.22 41.73
N PRO A 83 -7.73 29.18 42.37
CA PRO A 83 -7.95 29.16 43.82
C PRO A 83 -9.11 28.24 44.24
N LEU A 84 -8.98 26.92 44.06
CA LEU A 84 -10.03 25.95 44.37
C LEU A 84 -10.31 25.79 45.88
N GLY A 85 -9.30 25.94 46.74
CA GLY A 85 -9.48 25.94 48.20
C GLY A 85 -9.93 27.30 48.71
N SER A 86 -9.31 28.37 48.21
CA SER A 86 -9.53 29.75 48.65
C SER A 86 -10.80 30.39 48.10
N ASN A 87 -11.31 29.95 46.94
CA ASN A 87 -12.57 30.43 46.35
C ASN A 87 -13.49 29.27 45.95
N LYS A 88 -14.54 29.07 46.78
CA LYS A 88 -15.52 27.99 46.59
C LYS A 88 -16.55 28.25 45.50
N ASP A 89 -16.68 29.49 45.00
CA ASP A 89 -17.61 29.80 43.89
C ASP A 89 -17.17 29.14 42.57
N LEU A 90 -15.91 28.71 42.49
CA LEU A 90 -15.38 27.91 41.38
C LEU A 90 -15.82 26.44 41.43
N HIS A 91 -16.29 25.92 42.57
CA HIS A 91 -16.58 24.49 42.76
C HIS A 91 -17.59 23.91 41.74
N PRO A 92 -18.70 24.57 41.38
CA PRO A 92 -19.63 24.05 40.36
C PRO A 92 -19.02 23.86 38.97
N ARG A 93 -17.95 24.62 38.63
CA ARG A 93 -17.25 24.52 37.35
C ARG A 93 -16.16 23.45 37.34
N TYR A 94 -15.50 23.24 38.48
CA TYR A 94 -14.29 22.41 38.58
C TYR A 94 -14.49 21.06 39.28
N LEU A 95 -15.57 20.82 40.03
CA LEU A 95 -15.75 19.56 40.77
C LEU A 95 -16.58 18.52 40.03
N THR A 96 -16.28 17.26 40.30
CA THR A 96 -17.09 16.09 39.94
C THR A 96 -18.07 15.74 41.06
N LYS A 97 -19.15 15.03 40.73
CA LYS A 97 -20.09 14.47 41.74
C LYS A 97 -19.42 13.54 42.75
N ALA A 98 -18.23 13.01 42.44
CA ALA A 98 -17.45 12.13 43.31
C ALA A 98 -16.44 12.87 44.21
N GLY A 99 -16.47 14.21 44.26
CA GLY A 99 -15.59 15.01 45.13
C GLY A 99 -14.14 15.15 44.63
N GLY A 100 -13.83 14.74 43.40
CA GLY A 100 -12.54 15.01 42.74
C GLY A 100 -12.64 16.16 41.73
N VAL A 101 -11.50 16.74 41.35
CA VAL A 101 -11.43 17.79 40.31
C VAL A 101 -11.67 17.22 38.90
N ARG A 102 -12.39 17.95 38.05
CA ARG A 102 -12.65 17.62 36.64
C ARG A 102 -11.37 17.77 35.81
N ILE A 103 -10.64 16.67 35.60
CA ILE A 103 -9.41 16.69 34.79
C ILE A 103 -9.64 17.27 33.38
N GLY A 104 -10.74 16.94 32.71
CA GLY A 104 -11.10 17.55 31.43
C GLY A 104 -11.19 19.09 31.46
N ARG A 105 -11.62 19.69 32.59
CA ARG A 105 -11.63 21.16 32.78
C ARG A 105 -10.21 21.70 33.00
N LEU A 106 -9.33 20.96 33.67
CA LEU A 106 -7.92 21.34 33.81
C LEU A 106 -7.18 21.28 32.47
N LEU A 107 -7.47 20.29 31.61
CA LEU A 107 -6.93 20.21 30.25
C LEU A 107 -7.38 21.41 29.39
N GLU A 108 -8.65 21.83 29.53
CA GLU A 108 -9.17 23.05 28.88
C GLU A 108 -8.40 24.32 29.32
N ASP A 109 -8.07 24.42 30.61
CA ASP A 109 -7.32 25.55 31.17
C ASP A 109 -5.82 25.51 30.82
N MET A 110 -5.21 24.32 30.78
CA MET A 110 -3.80 24.12 30.40
C MET A 110 -3.54 24.49 28.93
N ASP A 111 -4.47 24.19 28.03
CA ASP A 111 -4.42 24.58 26.61
C ASP A 111 -4.39 26.11 26.44
N VAL A 112 -5.27 26.82 27.14
CA VAL A 112 -5.31 28.28 27.12
C VAL A 112 -4.09 28.90 27.80
N PHE A 113 -3.54 28.26 28.84
CA PHE A 113 -2.29 28.69 29.48
C PHE A 113 -1.07 28.45 28.58
N ALA A 114 -1.02 27.37 27.79
CA ALA A 114 0.03 27.16 26.79
C ALA A 114 0.00 28.26 25.72
N ALA A 115 -1.18 28.61 25.20
CA ALA A 115 -1.35 29.73 24.28
C ALA A 115 -0.94 31.08 24.90
N TRP A 116 -1.19 31.30 26.20
CA TRP A 116 -0.76 32.49 26.94
C TRP A 116 0.77 32.58 27.08
N VAL A 117 1.44 31.47 27.43
CA VAL A 117 2.92 31.40 27.48
C VAL A 117 3.53 31.65 26.09
N THR A 118 2.94 31.09 25.03
CA THR A 118 3.36 31.37 23.65
C THR A 118 3.19 32.85 23.30
N LEU A 119 2.05 33.47 23.64
CA LEU A 119 1.80 34.89 23.43
C LEU A 119 2.81 35.78 24.18
N HIS A 120 3.22 35.38 25.39
CA HIS A 120 4.27 36.06 26.17
C HIS A 120 5.68 35.92 25.58
N HIS A 121 5.94 34.85 24.82
CA HIS A 121 7.19 34.66 24.09
C HIS A 121 7.29 35.55 22.85
N LEU A 122 6.18 35.83 22.16
CA LEU A 122 6.18 36.68 20.96
C LEU A 122 6.69 38.10 21.22
N LEU A 123 7.61 38.55 20.38
CA LEU A 123 8.09 39.93 20.32
C LEU A 123 8.37 40.31 18.87
N ASN A 124 7.45 41.06 18.27
CA ASN A 124 7.47 41.43 16.86
C ASN A 124 7.92 42.89 16.66
N PRO A 125 9.09 43.17 16.05
CA PRO A 125 9.54 44.54 15.80
C PRO A 125 8.72 45.33 14.77
N LYS A 126 7.83 44.66 14.02
CA LYS A 126 6.95 45.26 13.00
C LYS A 126 5.52 45.54 13.52
N GLU A 127 5.28 45.35 14.81
CA GLU A 127 3.96 45.53 15.42
C GLU A 127 3.57 47.02 15.53
N ASP A 128 2.39 47.39 15.04
CA ASP A 128 1.77 48.68 15.31
C ASP A 128 1.03 48.61 16.65
N GLU A 129 1.49 49.38 17.65
CA GLU A 129 0.89 49.40 19.00
C GLU A 129 -0.59 49.82 19.04
N SER A 130 -1.13 50.38 17.94
CA SER A 130 -2.55 50.74 17.78
C SER A 130 -3.42 49.62 17.19
N GLN A 131 -2.82 48.55 16.66
CA GLN A 131 -3.52 47.46 15.97
C GLN A 131 -3.45 46.13 16.74
N PRO A 132 -4.39 45.19 16.49
CA PRO A 132 -4.33 43.85 17.05
C PRO A 132 -3.24 42.98 16.40
N LEU A 133 -2.64 42.09 17.20
CA LEU A 133 -1.64 41.12 16.74
C LEU A 133 -2.19 40.22 15.59
N PRO A 134 -1.53 40.14 14.43
CA PRO A 134 -1.95 39.31 13.29
C PRO A 134 -1.64 37.81 13.45
N TYR A 135 -1.48 37.33 14.69
CA TYR A 135 -1.03 35.97 15.03
C TYR A 135 -2.19 35.11 15.55
N THR A 136 -2.51 34.05 14.82
CA THR A 136 -3.33 32.94 15.30
C THR A 136 -2.43 31.91 15.98
N ILE A 137 -2.70 31.60 17.25
CA ILE A 137 -2.03 30.52 17.98
C ILE A 137 -2.99 29.33 18.05
N VAL A 138 -2.54 28.15 17.62
CA VAL A 138 -3.30 26.89 17.71
C VAL A 138 -2.47 25.78 18.34
N THR A 139 -3.12 24.91 19.09
CA THR A 139 -2.54 23.66 19.60
C THR A 139 -2.42 22.67 18.44
N ALA A 140 -1.21 22.19 18.15
CA ALA A 140 -0.98 21.20 17.10
C ALA A 140 -0.78 19.79 17.69
N LEU A 141 -0.13 19.71 18.84
CA LEU A 141 0.06 18.47 19.60
C LEU A 141 0.12 18.76 21.09
N VAL A 142 -0.35 17.81 21.90
CA VAL A 142 -0.04 17.72 23.33
C VAL A 142 0.64 16.38 23.56
N ASP A 143 1.87 16.42 24.04
CA ASP A 143 2.66 15.24 24.40
C ASP A 143 2.07 14.59 25.66
N GLU A 144 2.35 13.31 25.88
CA GLU A 144 1.97 12.50 27.05
C GLU A 144 1.84 13.28 28.37
N ILE A 145 0.67 13.17 29.02
CA ILE A 145 0.41 13.71 30.36
C ILE A 145 0.23 12.54 31.33
N SER A 146 1.13 12.42 32.30
CA SER A 146 1.04 11.47 33.41
C SER A 146 0.77 12.19 34.73
N PHE A 147 -0.15 11.67 35.52
CA PHE A 147 -0.52 12.24 36.82
C PHE A 147 0.22 11.51 37.94
N ILE A 148 0.98 12.25 38.74
CA ILE A 148 1.73 11.70 39.88
C ILE A 148 0.74 11.16 40.91
N LYS A 149 0.95 9.92 41.38
CA LYS A 149 0.00 9.12 42.19
C LYS A 149 -0.57 9.88 43.40
N GLY A 150 -1.74 10.49 43.20
CA GLY A 150 -2.53 11.17 44.20
C GLY A 150 -3.80 11.77 43.58
N LYS A 151 -4.91 11.80 44.31
CA LYS A 151 -6.10 12.53 43.85
C LYS A 151 -5.87 14.03 44.04
N VAL A 152 -6.01 14.80 42.97
CA VAL A 152 -6.01 16.27 43.02
C VAL A 152 -7.12 16.72 43.97
N SER A 153 -6.74 17.32 45.10
CA SER A 153 -7.69 17.72 46.14
C SER A 153 -8.57 18.87 45.66
N PRO A 154 -9.89 18.87 45.93
CA PRO A 154 -10.77 19.99 45.61
C PRO A 154 -10.58 21.18 46.57
N ASP A 155 -10.14 20.92 47.80
CA ASP A 155 -10.04 21.91 48.89
C ASP A 155 -8.71 22.66 48.93
N LYS A 156 -7.90 22.56 47.85
CA LYS A 156 -6.56 23.15 47.79
C LYS A 156 -6.29 23.83 46.46
N ASP A 157 -5.72 25.03 46.54
CA ASP A 157 -5.36 25.83 45.37
C ASP A 157 -4.34 25.11 44.48
N LEU A 158 -4.50 25.34 43.17
CA LEU A 158 -3.64 24.81 42.13
C LEU A 158 -2.85 25.93 41.48
N ARG A 159 -1.66 25.61 40.95
CA ARG A 159 -0.75 26.57 40.32
C ARG A 159 -0.21 26.01 39.02
N LEU A 160 -0.52 26.68 37.92
CA LEU A 160 0.06 26.42 36.61
C LEU A 160 1.26 27.35 36.42
N SER A 161 2.42 26.77 36.16
CA SER A 161 3.67 27.48 35.85
C SER A 161 4.25 26.94 34.55
N GLY A 162 4.74 27.79 33.66
CA GLY A 162 5.22 27.32 32.36
C GLY A 162 6.06 28.32 31.57
N HIS A 163 6.83 27.80 30.62
CA HIS A 163 7.74 28.55 29.74
C HIS A 163 7.94 27.80 28.41
N VAL A 164 8.42 28.49 27.38
CA VAL A 164 8.85 27.87 26.12
C VAL A 164 10.17 27.12 26.32
N SER A 165 10.16 25.80 26.08
CA SER A 165 11.33 24.91 26.22
C SER A 165 12.10 24.73 24.91
N TRP A 166 11.43 24.79 23.77
CA TRP A 166 12.02 24.62 22.44
C TRP A 166 11.24 25.39 21.38
N VAL A 167 11.92 25.83 20.31
CA VAL A 167 11.33 26.60 19.21
C VAL A 167 11.82 26.03 17.89
N GLY A 168 10.88 25.68 17.01
CA GLY A 168 11.13 25.32 15.63
C GLY A 168 11.10 26.54 14.71
N LYS A 169 10.44 26.41 13.54
CA LYS A 169 10.22 27.55 12.63
C LYS A 169 8.97 28.32 13.04
N SER A 170 7.80 27.69 12.91
CA SER A 170 6.48 28.20 13.32
C SER A 170 5.89 27.47 14.54
N SER A 171 6.52 26.37 14.95
CA SER A 171 6.15 25.55 16.10
C SER A 171 6.94 25.94 17.36
N VAL A 172 6.28 25.88 18.52
CA VAL A 172 6.79 26.29 19.83
C VAL A 172 6.40 25.22 20.84
N GLU A 173 7.38 24.62 21.51
CA GLU A 173 7.13 23.69 22.62
C GLU A 173 7.05 24.48 23.94
N VAL A 174 5.93 24.33 24.64
CA VAL A 174 5.65 24.94 25.93
C VAL A 174 5.70 23.86 27.01
N SER A 175 6.59 24.05 27.97
CA SER A 175 6.75 23.22 29.16
C SER A 175 5.85 23.73 30.28
N LEU A 176 4.88 22.92 30.69
CA LEU A 176 3.91 23.21 31.75
C LEU A 176 4.08 22.30 32.95
N ALA A 177 4.04 22.87 34.15
CA ALA A 177 3.99 22.15 35.42
C ALA A 177 2.77 22.59 36.24
N LEU A 178 1.90 21.63 36.56
CA LEU A 178 0.77 21.83 37.48
C LEU A 178 1.18 21.41 38.89
N HIS A 179 1.02 22.31 39.85
CA HIS A 179 1.27 22.05 41.27
C HIS A 179 -0.01 22.21 42.10
N GLN A 180 -0.05 21.57 43.28
CA GLN A 180 -1.05 21.77 44.32
C GLN A 180 -0.42 22.28 45.62
N TRP A 181 -1.13 23.15 46.34
CA TRP A 181 -0.70 23.71 47.62
C TRP A 181 -0.41 22.61 48.67
N GLY A 182 0.62 22.83 49.48
CA GLY A 182 0.99 21.94 50.59
C GLY A 182 -0.04 21.92 51.72
N PRO A 183 0.17 21.10 52.77
CA PRO A 183 -0.14 21.50 54.15
C PRO A 183 0.58 22.81 54.51
N GLU A 184 0.11 23.53 55.53
CA GLU A 184 0.75 24.79 55.96
C GLU A 184 2.24 24.59 56.28
N GLY A 185 3.08 25.48 55.76
CA GLY A 185 4.55 25.41 55.90
C GLY A 185 5.27 24.48 54.92
N GLN A 186 4.57 23.74 54.05
CA GLN A 186 5.17 22.87 53.02
C GLN A 186 5.16 23.50 51.61
N PRO A 187 6.11 23.15 50.73
CA PRO A 187 6.16 23.66 49.36
C PRO A 187 5.00 23.17 48.48
N TRP A 188 4.85 23.80 47.33
CA TRP A 188 3.97 23.37 46.23
C TRP A 188 4.37 21.96 45.74
N ASN A 189 3.43 21.00 45.81
CA ASN A 189 3.65 19.64 45.34
C ASN A 189 3.37 19.55 43.84
N LEU A 190 4.28 18.96 43.05
CA LEU A 190 4.05 18.69 41.62
C LEU A 190 2.96 17.62 41.44
N ILE A 191 1.99 17.88 40.57
CA ILE A 191 0.88 16.97 40.22
C ILE A 191 1.11 16.33 38.86
N THR A 192 1.50 17.13 37.86
CA THR A 192 1.83 16.64 36.52
C THR A 192 2.75 17.63 35.79
N HIS A 193 3.55 17.10 34.86
CA HIS A 193 4.27 17.85 33.85
C HIS A 193 3.65 17.53 32.49
N ALA A 194 3.54 18.53 31.62
CA ALA A 194 2.96 18.39 30.28
C ALA A 194 3.73 19.24 29.27
N LEU A 195 3.77 18.79 28.02
CA LEU A 195 4.41 19.48 26.90
C LEU A 195 3.37 19.79 25.81
N PHE A 196 3.17 21.07 25.52
CA PHE A 196 2.21 21.55 24.51
C PHE A 196 2.98 22.09 23.31
N VAL A 197 2.70 21.58 22.10
CA VAL A 197 3.26 22.12 20.85
C VAL A 197 2.23 23.03 20.20
N MET A 198 2.52 24.32 20.29
CA MET A 198 1.71 25.39 19.72
C MET A 198 2.28 25.80 18.35
N VAL A 199 1.42 26.15 17.39
CA VAL A 199 1.82 26.64 16.06
C VAL A 199 1.27 28.04 15.82
N LEU A 200 2.15 28.92 15.33
CA LEU A 200 1.84 30.30 14.94
C LEU A 200 1.39 30.37 13.48
N ARG A 201 0.28 31.06 13.22
CA ARG A 201 -0.33 31.21 11.88
C ARG A 201 -0.75 32.66 11.59
N ASP A 202 -0.71 33.05 10.32
CA ASP A 202 -1.16 34.33 9.77
C ASP A 202 -2.70 34.41 9.93
N ALA A 203 -3.21 35.36 10.71
CA ALA A 203 -4.64 35.49 11.00
C ALA A 203 -5.52 35.86 9.77
N ILE A 204 -4.89 36.28 8.68
CA ILE A 204 -5.54 36.68 7.42
C ILE A 204 -5.44 35.54 6.39
N ARG A 205 -4.25 34.93 6.24
CA ARG A 205 -3.93 33.96 5.16
C ARG A 205 -3.80 32.50 5.61
N ASP A 206 -3.89 32.23 6.91
CA ASP A 206 -3.80 30.90 7.54
C ASP A 206 -2.53 30.09 7.20
N ARG A 207 -1.39 30.78 7.09
CA ARG A 207 -0.05 30.19 6.82
C ARG A 207 0.82 30.22 8.08
N GLY A 208 1.74 29.27 8.24
CA GLY A 208 2.70 29.29 9.35
C GLY A 208 3.57 30.55 9.37
N VAL A 209 3.75 31.16 10.55
CA VAL A 209 4.52 32.40 10.79
C VAL A 209 5.71 32.09 11.71
N PRO A 210 6.91 32.69 11.52
CA PRO A 210 8.06 32.38 12.36
C PRO A 210 7.88 32.78 13.84
N ALA A 211 8.51 32.00 14.74
CA ALA A 211 8.56 32.24 16.18
C ALA A 211 9.91 32.83 16.61
N ASN A 212 9.94 33.65 17.67
CA ASN A 212 11.18 34.21 18.23
C ASN A 212 12.16 33.09 18.66
N PRO A 213 13.43 33.10 18.18
CA PRO A 213 14.40 32.04 18.51
C PRO A 213 14.83 32.09 19.99
N LEU A 214 15.19 30.93 20.55
CA LEU A 214 15.60 30.82 21.96
C LEU A 214 17.09 31.16 22.17
N LYS A 215 17.36 32.09 23.10
CA LYS A 215 18.70 32.41 23.61
C LYS A 215 18.98 31.60 24.88
N LEU A 216 19.67 30.48 24.72
CA LEU A 216 20.09 29.62 25.83
C LEU A 216 21.24 30.31 26.59
N GLY A 217 21.13 30.46 27.92
CA GLY A 217 22.13 31.15 28.75
C GLY A 217 22.66 30.34 29.93
N SER A 218 22.09 29.17 30.21
CA SER A 218 22.43 28.30 31.33
C SER A 218 22.41 26.82 30.92
N GLU A 219 23.14 25.98 31.63
CA GLU A 219 23.23 24.54 31.32
C GLU A 219 21.87 23.82 31.42
N SER A 220 20.99 24.27 32.31
CA SER A 220 19.62 23.79 32.44
C SER A 220 18.75 24.18 31.24
N GLU A 221 18.83 25.42 30.73
CA GLU A 221 18.16 25.82 29.48
C GLU A 221 18.68 24.99 28.28
N ILE A 222 19.99 24.71 28.23
CA ILE A 222 20.59 23.89 27.17
C ILE A 222 20.09 22.44 27.24
N LEU A 223 19.97 21.87 28.45
CA LEU A 223 19.43 20.51 28.64
C LEU A 223 17.95 20.42 28.28
N LEU A 224 17.14 21.43 28.66
CA LEU A 224 15.73 21.52 28.29
C LEU A 224 15.54 21.63 26.78
N TYR A 225 16.33 22.47 26.10
CA TYR A 225 16.26 22.62 24.65
C TYR A 225 16.63 21.33 23.90
N LYS A 226 17.73 20.66 24.32
CA LYS A 226 18.12 19.35 23.78
C LYS A 226 17.05 18.28 24.00
N ARG A 227 16.31 18.34 25.12
CA ARG A 227 15.16 17.46 25.36
C ARG A 227 14.04 17.75 24.38
N GLY A 228 13.74 19.01 24.08
CA GLY A 228 12.78 19.40 23.03
C GLY A 228 13.17 18.89 21.63
N GLU A 229 14.45 18.96 21.27
CA GLU A 229 14.96 18.36 20.01
C GLU A 229 14.77 16.84 19.97
N ALA A 230 15.07 16.15 21.08
CA ALA A 230 14.84 14.71 21.21
C ALA A 230 13.34 14.35 21.18
N ASN A 231 12.47 15.16 21.79
CA ASN A 231 11.01 14.99 21.73
C ASN A 231 10.50 15.14 20.28
N ALA A 232 10.98 16.15 19.55
CA ALA A 232 10.62 16.36 18.14
C ALA A 232 11.03 15.16 17.26
N LEU A 233 12.22 14.59 17.48
CA LEU A 233 12.67 13.37 16.80
C LEU A 233 11.83 12.14 17.21
N ARG A 234 11.50 11.99 18.49
CA ARG A 234 10.60 10.93 19.02
C ARG A 234 9.25 10.97 18.30
N ARG A 235 8.58 12.13 18.30
CA ARG A 235 7.29 12.37 17.63
C ARG A 235 7.33 11.96 16.14
N LYS A 236 8.43 12.25 15.43
CA LYS A 236 8.64 11.83 14.05
C LYS A 236 8.73 10.30 13.91
N ASN A 237 9.58 9.65 14.71
CA ASN A 237 9.80 8.20 14.63
C ASN A 237 8.52 7.42 14.95
N THR A 238 7.78 7.81 15.99
CA THR A 238 6.48 7.21 16.34
C THR A 238 5.46 7.35 15.19
N ARG A 239 5.45 8.49 14.49
CA ARG A 239 4.62 8.69 13.28
C ARG A 239 5.04 7.79 12.12
N GLU A 240 6.28 7.31 12.05
CA GLU A 240 6.74 6.32 11.07
C GLU A 240 6.46 4.86 11.49
N GLU A 241 6.05 4.61 12.74
CA GLU A 241 5.82 3.27 13.32
C GLU A 241 4.34 2.88 13.51
N SER A 242 3.42 3.79 13.20
CA SER A 242 1.97 3.53 13.18
C SER A 242 1.61 2.30 12.34
N LEU A 243 0.60 1.54 12.80
CA LEU A 243 0.02 0.40 12.10
C LEU A 243 -0.62 0.75 10.74
N LEU A 244 -0.85 2.05 10.47
CA LEU A 244 -1.26 2.57 9.16
C LEU A 244 -0.09 2.68 8.15
N ARG A 245 1.16 2.45 8.58
CA ARG A 245 2.38 2.55 7.76
C ARG A 245 3.25 1.29 7.79
N LYS A 246 3.40 0.65 8.95
CA LYS A 246 4.11 -0.64 9.12
C LYS A 246 3.10 -1.70 9.57
N PRO A 247 3.11 -2.92 8.99
CA PRO A 247 2.21 -3.98 9.44
C PRO A 247 2.53 -4.46 10.87
N PRO A 248 1.61 -5.19 11.54
CA PRO A 248 1.89 -5.86 12.81
C PRO A 248 3.11 -6.79 12.73
N ASN A 249 3.89 -6.85 13.82
CA ASN A 249 5.05 -7.72 13.92
C ASN A 249 4.65 -9.20 14.13
N GLU A 250 5.62 -10.12 14.20
CA GLU A 250 5.34 -11.55 14.33
C GLU A 250 4.60 -11.93 15.62
N GLN A 251 5.03 -11.40 16.76
CA GLN A 251 4.38 -11.63 18.05
C GLN A 251 2.94 -11.08 18.04
N GLU A 252 2.73 -9.90 17.47
CA GLU A 252 1.42 -9.26 17.32
C GLU A 252 0.46 -10.05 16.43
N ARG A 253 0.96 -10.68 15.36
CA ARG A 253 0.17 -11.58 14.50
C ARG A 253 -0.24 -12.85 15.25
N ILE A 254 0.64 -13.42 16.07
CA ILE A 254 0.32 -14.56 16.95
C ILE A 254 -0.77 -14.15 17.97
N ILE A 255 -0.60 -13.00 18.63
CA ILE A 255 -1.59 -12.46 19.58
C ILE A 255 -2.99 -12.32 18.95
N ILE A 256 -3.11 -11.79 17.72
CA ILE A 256 -4.40 -11.73 17.01
C ILE A 256 -4.94 -13.13 16.70
N HIS A 257 -4.08 -14.07 16.32
CA HIS A 257 -4.47 -15.43 16.00
C HIS A 257 -5.02 -16.18 17.24
N ASP A 258 -4.34 -16.08 18.38
CA ASP A 258 -4.77 -16.70 19.65
C ASP A 258 -6.09 -16.09 20.15
N LEU A 259 -6.25 -14.77 20.03
CA LEU A 259 -7.50 -14.07 20.34
C LEU A 259 -8.64 -14.49 19.39
N PHE A 260 -8.35 -14.80 18.13
CA PHE A 260 -9.35 -15.35 17.21
C PHE A 260 -9.71 -16.80 17.60
N LEU A 261 -8.72 -17.67 17.77
CA LEU A 261 -8.90 -19.08 18.14
C LEU A 261 -9.69 -19.25 19.46
N SER A 262 -9.37 -18.46 20.49
CA SER A 262 -10.06 -18.51 21.79
C SER A 262 -11.56 -18.15 21.72
N THR A 263 -12.03 -17.58 20.61
CA THR A 263 -13.44 -17.24 20.38
C THR A 263 -14.15 -18.16 19.41
N LEU A 264 -13.50 -19.22 18.91
CA LEU A 264 -14.18 -20.22 18.08
C LEU A 264 -15.11 -21.08 18.93
N ASP A 265 -16.27 -21.41 18.38
CA ASP A 265 -17.25 -22.30 19.00
C ASP A 265 -16.73 -23.75 19.08
N PRO A 266 -16.43 -24.31 20.26
CA PRO A 266 -15.87 -25.66 20.38
C PRO A 266 -16.88 -26.75 19.98
N LEU A 267 -18.17 -26.42 19.85
CA LEU A 267 -19.22 -27.34 19.39
C LEU A 267 -19.43 -27.27 17.87
N ARG A 268 -18.85 -26.30 17.17
CA ARG A 268 -18.99 -26.10 15.72
C ARG A 268 -17.63 -25.87 15.07
N HIS A 269 -17.08 -26.90 14.43
CA HIS A 269 -15.81 -26.89 13.69
C HIS A 269 -15.83 -25.99 12.44
N THR A 270 -16.03 -24.68 12.63
CA THR A 270 -16.21 -23.66 11.59
C THR A 270 -15.54 -22.36 12.04
N PHE A 271 -14.88 -21.65 11.12
CA PHE A 271 -14.27 -20.35 11.42
C PHE A 271 -15.28 -19.18 11.47
N GLN A 272 -16.58 -19.46 11.28
CA GLN A 272 -17.66 -18.47 11.28
C GLN A 272 -18.43 -18.43 12.60
N SER A 273 -18.63 -19.56 13.28
CA SER A 273 -19.29 -19.57 14.60
C SER A 273 -18.32 -19.07 15.67
N ARG A 274 -18.46 -17.80 16.07
CA ARG A 274 -17.71 -17.20 17.17
C ARG A 274 -18.58 -17.07 18.42
N VAL A 275 -18.10 -17.61 19.53
CA VAL A 275 -18.71 -17.56 20.87
C VAL A 275 -17.84 -16.67 21.75
N LYS A 276 -18.47 -15.86 22.61
CA LYS A 276 -17.75 -15.01 23.57
C LYS A 276 -17.37 -15.83 24.81
N PRO A 277 -16.08 -15.98 25.16
CA PRO A 277 -15.66 -16.67 26.39
C PRO A 277 -16.16 -15.95 27.65
N PRO A 278 -16.26 -16.65 28.80
CA PRO A 278 -16.55 -16.01 30.08
C PRO A 278 -15.45 -15.01 30.46
N GLY A 279 -15.82 -13.92 31.15
CA GLY A 279 -14.87 -12.85 31.54
C GLY A 279 -14.37 -11.98 30.37
N HIS A 280 -15.09 -11.95 29.25
CA HIS A 280 -14.72 -11.18 28.06
C HIS A 280 -15.88 -10.35 27.49
N MET A 281 -15.54 -9.25 26.82
CA MET A 281 -16.45 -8.31 26.16
C MET A 281 -16.05 -8.10 24.70
N TRP A 282 -17.01 -7.98 23.77
CA TRP A 282 -16.67 -7.62 22.40
C TRP A 282 -16.32 -6.13 22.32
N MET A 283 -15.31 -5.80 21.53
CA MET A 283 -14.96 -4.42 21.22
C MET A 283 -16.10 -3.64 20.53
N GLU A 284 -17.09 -4.34 19.96
CA GLU A 284 -18.32 -3.72 19.43
C GLU A 284 -19.30 -3.27 20.51
N ASP A 285 -19.38 -4.00 21.63
CA ASP A 285 -20.25 -3.69 22.79
C ASP A 285 -19.72 -2.45 23.55
N ALA A 286 -18.40 -2.23 23.53
CA ALA A 286 -17.68 -1.24 24.34
C ALA A 286 -17.57 0.16 23.69
N LYS A 287 -18.60 0.59 22.95
CA LYS A 287 -18.63 1.82 22.15
C LYS A 287 -19.65 2.83 22.69
N LEU A 288 -19.25 4.10 22.80
CA LEU A 288 -20.11 5.22 23.19
C LEU A 288 -19.89 6.42 22.26
N LYS A 289 -20.96 7.01 21.73
CA LYS A 289 -20.91 8.11 20.76
C LYS A 289 -21.59 9.37 21.30
N ASN A 290 -21.11 10.53 20.85
CA ASN A 290 -21.68 11.85 21.11
C ASN A 290 -21.63 12.71 19.83
N VAL A 291 -22.49 13.73 19.74
CA VAL A 291 -22.46 14.73 18.66
C VAL A 291 -22.63 16.11 19.28
N ILE A 292 -21.70 17.02 18.99
CA ILE A 292 -21.63 18.35 19.59
C ILE A 292 -21.74 19.39 18.49
N ILE A 293 -22.63 20.36 18.66
CA ILE A 293 -22.73 21.52 17.77
C ILE A 293 -21.67 22.55 18.20
N CYS A 294 -20.80 22.94 17.28
CA CYS A 294 -19.67 23.83 17.57
C CYS A 294 -20.12 25.30 17.68
N HIS A 295 -20.74 25.67 18.81
CA HIS A 295 -21.23 27.03 19.06
C HIS A 295 -20.10 28.07 19.23
N ALA A 296 -20.44 29.33 18.95
CA ALA A 296 -19.51 30.46 18.94
C ALA A 296 -18.96 30.88 20.32
N GLU A 297 -19.38 30.21 21.40
CA GLU A 297 -18.82 30.34 22.75
C GLU A 297 -17.55 29.49 22.96
N PHE A 298 -17.37 28.40 22.20
CA PHE A 298 -16.23 27.47 22.34
C PHE A 298 -15.06 27.81 21.41
N ARG A 299 -15.11 28.97 20.74
CA ARG A 299 -14.15 29.38 19.71
C ARG A 299 -13.00 30.22 20.25
N ASN A 300 -11.80 29.97 19.71
CA ASN A 300 -10.75 30.96 19.67
C ASN A 300 -11.20 32.16 18.79
N ARG A 301 -10.57 33.32 18.98
CA ARG A 301 -11.03 34.56 18.32
C ARG A 301 -10.91 34.54 16.80
N PHE A 302 -10.12 33.60 16.26
CA PHE A 302 -9.92 33.34 14.83
C PHE A 302 -10.98 32.39 14.25
N GLY A 303 -12.04 32.08 15.00
CA GLY A 303 -13.22 31.36 14.53
C GLY A 303 -13.16 29.84 14.68
N LYS A 304 -11.99 29.30 15.04
CA LYS A 304 -11.78 27.85 15.25
C LYS A 304 -12.14 27.46 16.68
N ILE A 305 -12.60 26.25 16.92
CA ILE A 305 -12.85 25.73 18.28
C ILE A 305 -11.53 25.51 19.04
N PHE A 306 -11.49 25.82 20.34
CA PHE A 306 -10.30 25.63 21.18
C PHE A 306 -9.93 24.15 21.31
N GLY A 307 -8.63 23.83 21.24
CA GLY A 307 -8.13 22.46 21.41
C GLY A 307 -8.50 21.87 22.77
N GLY A 308 -8.40 22.69 23.81
CA GLY A 308 -8.80 22.37 25.18
C GLY A 308 -10.28 21.97 25.34
N PHE A 309 -11.18 22.58 24.56
CA PHE A 309 -12.59 22.18 24.56
C PHE A 309 -12.77 20.78 23.97
N ILE A 310 -12.10 20.49 22.85
CA ILE A 310 -12.15 19.17 22.21
C ILE A 310 -11.55 18.10 23.15
N MET A 311 -10.39 18.39 23.77
CA MET A 311 -9.77 17.50 24.79
C MET A 311 -10.71 17.21 25.95
N ARG A 312 -11.40 18.23 26.48
CA ARG A 312 -12.36 18.07 27.57
C ARG A 312 -13.53 17.17 27.17
N GLN A 313 -14.13 17.40 26.01
CA GLN A 313 -15.28 16.63 25.53
C GLN A 313 -14.89 15.16 25.25
N ALA A 314 -13.71 14.93 24.67
CA ALA A 314 -13.16 13.60 24.47
C ALA A 314 -12.88 12.89 25.80
N PHE A 315 -12.30 13.58 26.78
CA PHE A 315 -12.05 13.04 28.12
C PHE A 315 -13.35 12.69 28.86
N GLU A 316 -14.35 13.60 28.86
CA GLU A 316 -15.63 13.38 29.53
C GLU A 316 -16.41 12.21 28.87
N LEU A 317 -16.31 12.03 27.54
CA LEU A 317 -16.86 10.86 26.83
C LEU A 317 -16.08 9.56 27.09
N ALA A 318 -14.74 9.62 27.18
CA ALA A 318 -13.90 8.47 27.47
C ALA A 318 -14.14 7.94 28.89
N TRP A 319 -14.22 8.85 29.88
CA TRP A 319 -14.56 8.54 31.26
C TRP A 319 -15.96 7.91 31.37
N ALA A 320 -16.94 8.45 30.65
CA ALA A 320 -18.29 7.89 30.61
C ALA A 320 -18.32 6.47 30.01
N ASN A 321 -17.61 6.21 28.91
CA ASN A 321 -17.52 4.88 28.32
C ASN A 321 -16.83 3.87 29.26
N ALA A 322 -15.69 4.26 29.85
CA ALA A 322 -15.00 3.46 30.86
C ALA A 322 -15.89 3.14 32.07
N TYR A 323 -16.71 4.10 32.53
CA TYR A 323 -17.67 3.90 33.62
C TYR A 323 -18.80 2.93 33.24
N VAL A 324 -19.36 3.03 32.03
CA VAL A 324 -20.40 2.12 31.52
C VAL A 324 -19.88 0.69 31.36
N VAL A 325 -18.69 0.52 30.78
CA VAL A 325 -18.07 -0.78 30.51
C VAL A 325 -17.63 -1.48 31.79
N SER A 326 -16.88 -0.79 32.66
CA SER A 326 -16.37 -1.37 33.92
C SER A 326 -17.40 -1.46 35.05
N ARG A 327 -18.50 -0.69 34.94
CA ARG A 327 -19.51 -0.45 35.99
C ARG A 327 -18.93 0.12 37.29
N GLN A 328 -17.74 0.72 37.24
CA GLN A 328 -16.95 1.18 38.38
C GLN A 328 -16.34 2.54 38.06
N ALA A 329 -16.32 3.48 39.03
CA ALA A 329 -15.84 4.84 38.81
C ALA A 329 -14.35 4.85 38.39
N PRO A 330 -14.01 5.22 37.13
CA PRO A 330 -12.64 5.18 36.65
C PRO A 330 -11.86 6.41 37.11
N THR A 331 -10.57 6.22 37.36
CA THR A 331 -9.59 7.29 37.60
C THR A 331 -8.61 7.30 36.41
N ILE A 332 -8.25 8.48 35.90
CA ILE A 332 -7.24 8.59 34.84
C ILE A 332 -5.85 8.33 35.42
N GLU A 333 -5.00 7.63 34.66
CA GLU A 333 -3.59 7.40 35.01
C GLU A 333 -2.67 8.03 33.95
N PHE A 334 -2.95 7.78 32.67
CA PHE A 334 -2.19 8.31 31.52
C PHE A 334 -3.11 8.93 30.47
N ILE A 335 -2.59 9.96 29.80
CA ILE A 335 -3.09 10.51 28.54
C ILE A 335 -1.93 10.41 27.54
N ASP A 336 -2.11 9.64 26.45
CA ASP A 336 -1.10 9.52 25.39
C ASP A 336 -1.05 10.78 24.49
N ASP A 337 -0.05 10.88 23.61
CA ASP A 337 0.16 12.01 22.69
C ASP A 337 -1.11 12.33 21.85
N ILE A 338 -1.68 13.53 22.03
CA ILE A 338 -2.87 14.04 21.34
C ILE A 338 -2.44 14.85 20.11
N TRP A 339 -2.97 14.50 18.94
CA TRP A 339 -2.70 15.19 17.67
C TRP A 339 -3.91 15.98 17.18
N PHE A 340 -3.69 17.23 16.74
CA PHE A 340 -4.70 18.12 16.16
C PHE A 340 -4.44 18.30 14.66
N ARG A 341 -4.97 17.38 13.85
CA ARG A 341 -4.69 17.33 12.40
C ARG A 341 -5.37 18.45 11.60
N ARG A 342 -6.48 18.98 12.11
CA ARG A 342 -7.28 20.03 11.46
C ARG A 342 -7.97 20.93 12.49
N PRO A 343 -8.11 22.24 12.21
CA PRO A 343 -8.91 23.15 13.03
C PRO A 343 -10.40 22.94 12.78
N VAL A 344 -11.19 22.83 13.84
CA VAL A 344 -12.66 22.70 13.79
C VAL A 344 -13.29 24.09 13.65
N GLU A 345 -14.25 24.28 12.74
CA GLU A 345 -14.97 25.55 12.56
C GLU A 345 -16.20 25.68 13.48
N VAL A 346 -16.64 26.92 13.68
CA VAL A 346 -17.93 27.23 14.32
C VAL A 346 -19.09 26.90 13.38
N GLY A 347 -20.15 26.30 13.92
CA GLY A 347 -21.31 25.81 13.17
C GLY A 347 -21.16 24.38 12.65
N SER A 348 -19.95 23.80 12.66
CA SER A 348 -19.72 22.40 12.32
C SER A 348 -20.36 21.43 13.34
N LEU A 349 -20.62 20.20 12.88
CA LEU A 349 -21.05 19.10 13.74
C LEU A 349 -19.85 18.23 14.10
N LEU A 350 -19.46 18.24 15.38
CA LEU A 350 -18.35 17.47 15.91
C LEU A 350 -18.85 16.13 16.47
N TYR A 351 -18.70 15.07 15.68
CA TYR A 351 -18.98 13.70 16.08
C TYR A 351 -17.82 13.18 16.92
N MET A 352 -18.10 12.53 18.04
CA MET A 352 -17.09 11.83 18.84
C MET A 352 -17.50 10.38 19.06
N ALA A 353 -16.54 9.47 18.88
CA ALA A 353 -16.73 8.04 19.06
C ALA A 353 -15.66 7.48 20.01
N SER A 354 -16.08 7.18 21.23
CA SER A 354 -15.27 6.47 22.24
C SER A 354 -15.41 4.95 22.08
N GLN A 355 -14.31 4.24 22.19
CA GLN A 355 -14.25 2.78 22.19
C GLN A 355 -13.19 2.31 23.19
N VAL A 356 -13.53 1.35 24.06
CA VAL A 356 -12.50 0.64 24.85
C VAL A 356 -11.79 -0.33 23.90
N VAL A 357 -10.48 -0.16 23.73
CA VAL A 357 -9.70 -0.89 22.72
C VAL A 357 -8.83 -2.00 23.31
N PHE A 358 -8.39 -1.84 24.56
CA PHE A 358 -7.58 -2.82 25.26
C PHE A 358 -7.85 -2.75 26.78
N THR A 359 -7.65 -3.86 27.50
CA THR A 359 -7.96 -3.99 28.93
C THR A 359 -7.03 -5.03 29.56
N GLU A 360 -6.41 -4.70 30.70
CA GLU A 360 -5.53 -5.62 31.42
C GLU A 360 -5.64 -5.44 32.94
N GLY A 361 -6.08 -6.51 33.62
CA GLY A 361 -6.42 -6.49 35.04
C GLY A 361 -7.49 -5.44 35.34
N CYS A 362 -7.10 -4.41 36.09
CA CYS A 362 -7.93 -3.27 36.47
C CYS A 362 -7.80 -2.02 35.57
N HIS A 363 -7.11 -2.12 34.43
CA HIS A 363 -6.88 -0.99 33.51
C HIS A 363 -7.69 -1.10 32.22
N LEU A 364 -8.11 0.05 31.68
CA LEU A 364 -8.84 0.20 30.42
C LEU A 364 -8.14 1.24 29.53
N GLN A 365 -7.70 0.85 28.35
CA GLN A 365 -7.25 1.77 27.30
C GLN A 365 -8.43 2.15 26.42
N VAL A 366 -8.73 3.44 26.36
CA VAL A 366 -9.91 4.00 25.67
C VAL A 366 -9.47 4.95 24.57
N ARG A 367 -9.80 4.60 23.32
CA ARG A 367 -9.61 5.48 22.17
C ARG A 367 -10.86 6.34 21.99
N VAL A 368 -10.68 7.61 21.64
CA VAL A 368 -11.75 8.47 21.12
C VAL A 368 -11.30 9.06 19.78
N SER A 369 -12.02 8.83 18.68
CA SER A 369 -11.90 9.69 17.50
C SER A 369 -12.87 10.85 17.58
N ALA A 370 -12.44 12.01 17.10
CA ALA A 370 -13.32 13.13 16.80
C ALA A 370 -13.31 13.38 15.28
N GLU A 371 -14.50 13.44 14.71
CA GLU A 371 -14.78 13.65 13.30
C GLU A 371 -15.59 14.93 13.14
N VAL A 372 -15.14 15.86 12.30
CA VAL A 372 -15.94 17.01 11.89
C VAL A 372 -16.77 16.61 10.68
N MET A 373 -18.06 16.94 10.72
CA MET A 373 -18.95 16.85 9.57
C MET A 373 -19.36 18.27 9.14
N ASN A 374 -19.19 18.57 7.85
CA ASN A 374 -19.78 19.76 7.26
C ASN A 374 -21.27 19.46 6.94
N PRO A 375 -22.24 20.20 7.51
CA PRO A 375 -23.66 19.95 7.24
C PRO A 375 -24.10 20.30 5.80
N VAL A 376 -23.26 20.97 5.00
CA VAL A 376 -23.59 21.39 3.63
C VAL A 376 -23.25 20.33 2.58
N ASP A 377 -22.13 19.61 2.73
CA ASP A 377 -21.68 18.57 1.77
C ASP A 377 -21.76 17.14 2.33
N GLY A 378 -22.01 16.98 3.63
CA GLY A 378 -22.13 15.69 4.30
C GLY A 378 -20.82 14.94 4.55
N GLN A 379 -19.66 15.47 4.13
CA GLN A 379 -18.37 14.80 4.30
C GLN A 379 -17.92 14.81 5.77
N LYS A 380 -17.14 13.78 6.15
CA LYS A 380 -16.61 13.58 7.50
C LYS A 380 -15.09 13.46 7.51
N GLU A 381 -14.45 14.15 8.44
CA GLU A 381 -13.00 14.25 8.52
C GLU A 381 -12.50 13.98 9.96
N GLU A 382 -11.62 12.99 10.17
CA GLU A 382 -11.02 12.70 11.49
C GLU A 382 -9.99 13.79 11.86
N THR A 383 -10.39 14.73 12.73
CA THR A 383 -9.55 15.87 13.17
C THR A 383 -8.59 15.49 14.29
N ASN A 384 -9.04 14.60 15.18
CA ASN A 384 -8.31 14.22 16.39
C ASN A 384 -8.50 12.74 16.71
N VAL A 385 -7.47 12.16 17.32
CA VAL A 385 -7.58 10.89 18.06
C VAL A 385 -6.97 11.10 19.43
N PHE A 386 -7.67 10.64 20.46
CA PHE A 386 -7.27 10.69 21.85
C PHE A 386 -7.17 9.26 22.38
N HIS A 387 -6.17 8.98 23.22
CA HIS A 387 -6.06 7.71 23.91
C HIS A 387 -5.84 7.96 25.41
N PHE A 388 -6.63 7.28 26.23
CA PHE A 388 -6.71 7.50 27.68
C PHE A 388 -6.62 6.16 28.42
N THR A 389 -5.70 6.05 29.38
CA THR A 389 -5.59 4.88 30.26
C THR A 389 -6.29 5.18 31.58
N PHE A 390 -7.36 4.45 31.87
CA PHE A 390 -8.10 4.53 33.13
C PHE A 390 -7.85 3.29 34.01
N VAL A 391 -7.80 3.49 35.32
CA VAL A 391 -7.76 2.42 36.34
C VAL A 391 -9.06 2.41 37.16
N VAL A 392 -9.52 1.21 37.52
CA VAL A 392 -10.73 0.96 38.34
C VAL A 392 -10.43 0.08 39.56
N PRO A 393 -11.30 0.02 40.59
CA PRO A 393 -11.00 -0.70 41.84
C PRO A 393 -10.98 -2.24 41.76
N LYS A 394 -11.53 -2.85 40.70
CA LYS A 394 -11.55 -4.30 40.48
C LYS A 394 -11.33 -4.60 38.99
N GLU A 395 -10.89 -5.82 38.69
CA GLU A 395 -10.67 -6.29 37.33
C GLU A 395 -11.92 -6.16 36.43
N VAL A 396 -11.68 -6.07 35.12
CA VAL A 396 -12.72 -5.91 34.08
C VAL A 396 -12.69 -7.05 33.06
N ASP A 397 -13.82 -7.24 32.37
CA ASP A 397 -13.91 -8.17 31.24
C ASP A 397 -12.85 -7.83 30.16
N ARG A 398 -12.15 -8.85 29.66
CA ARG A 398 -11.14 -8.69 28.61
C ARG A 398 -11.76 -8.37 27.25
N MET A 399 -11.28 -7.32 26.59
CA MET A 399 -11.72 -6.92 25.25
C MET A 399 -11.32 -7.92 24.17
N LEU A 400 -12.24 -8.20 23.25
CA LEU A 400 -12.04 -9.09 22.10
C LEU A 400 -12.38 -8.39 20.78
N PRO A 401 -11.47 -8.38 19.78
CA PRO A 401 -11.76 -7.85 18.47
C PRO A 401 -12.63 -8.81 17.64
N LYS A 402 -13.70 -8.28 17.04
CA LYS A 402 -14.60 -9.06 16.18
C LYS A 402 -14.22 -8.98 14.70
N ALA A 403 -13.80 -7.80 14.24
CA ALA A 403 -13.35 -7.54 12.87
C ALA A 403 -11.86 -7.16 12.80
N TYR A 404 -11.23 -7.29 11.62
CA TYR A 404 -9.79 -7.01 11.44
C TYR A 404 -9.38 -5.59 11.86
N HIS A 405 -10.21 -4.59 11.60
CA HIS A 405 -9.93 -3.21 12.02
C HIS A 405 -9.96 -3.08 13.56
N GLU A 406 -10.78 -3.86 14.26
CA GLU A 406 -10.76 -3.92 15.73
C GLU A 406 -9.51 -4.61 16.22
N SER A 407 -9.00 -5.63 15.52
CA SER A 407 -7.71 -6.26 15.83
C SER A 407 -6.54 -5.27 15.70
N MET A 408 -6.60 -4.33 14.75
CA MET A 408 -5.60 -3.26 14.63
C MET A 408 -5.71 -2.25 15.79
N LEU A 409 -6.94 -1.84 16.15
CA LEU A 409 -7.19 -0.95 17.29
C LEU A 409 -6.77 -1.58 18.63
N TYR A 410 -6.98 -2.90 18.78
CA TYR A 410 -6.54 -3.67 19.95
C TYR A 410 -5.01 -3.68 20.07
N LEU A 411 -4.29 -3.91 18.97
CA LEU A 411 -2.82 -3.84 18.96
C LEU A 411 -2.31 -2.42 19.24
N GLU A 412 -2.92 -1.39 18.65
CA GLU A 412 -2.56 0.01 18.90
C GLU A 412 -2.74 0.38 20.38
N GLY A 413 -3.89 0.04 20.96
CA GLY A 413 -4.17 0.21 22.39
C GLY A 413 -3.21 -0.57 23.29
N ARG A 414 -2.87 -1.81 22.92
CA ARG A 414 -1.88 -2.62 23.66
C ARG A 414 -0.47 -2.01 23.57
N ARG A 415 -0.02 -1.54 22.40
CA ARG A 415 1.30 -0.89 22.21
C ARG A 415 1.44 0.32 23.12
N GLN A 416 0.42 1.16 23.19
CA GLN A 416 0.38 2.33 24.07
C GLN A 416 0.51 1.92 25.54
N PHE A 417 -0.39 1.03 25.99
CA PHE A 417 -0.45 0.55 27.37
C PHE A 417 0.87 -0.08 27.84
N VAL A 418 1.42 -1.04 27.09
CA VAL A 418 2.69 -1.71 27.43
C VAL A 418 3.83 -0.69 27.53
N ALA A 419 3.94 0.24 26.57
CA ALA A 419 4.97 1.27 26.59
C ALA A 419 4.85 2.25 27.78
N ARG A 420 3.65 2.46 28.33
CA ARG A 420 3.47 3.22 29.59
C ARG A 420 3.88 2.39 30.81
N CYS A 421 3.44 1.14 30.89
CA CYS A 421 3.71 0.25 32.01
C CYS A 421 5.21 -0.08 32.18
N GLU A 422 5.92 -0.36 31.09
CA GLU A 422 7.38 -0.62 31.12
C GLU A 422 8.16 0.60 31.61
N MET A 423 7.78 1.80 31.17
CA MET A 423 8.38 3.06 31.63
C MET A 423 8.12 3.31 33.13
N TRP A 424 6.96 2.92 33.65
CA TRP A 424 6.68 3.00 35.09
C TRP A 424 7.46 1.97 35.91
N ALA A 425 7.67 0.75 35.40
CA ALA A 425 8.55 -0.23 36.04
C ALA A 425 10.01 0.28 36.10
N PHE A 426 10.48 0.94 35.05
CA PHE A 426 11.81 1.57 35.00
C PHE A 426 11.97 2.73 36.01
N LEU A 427 10.90 3.46 36.33
CA LEU A 427 10.90 4.56 37.29
C LEU A 427 10.81 4.11 38.77
N GLY A 428 10.82 2.81 39.06
CA GLY A 428 11.07 2.27 40.40
C GLY A 428 9.95 2.44 41.43
N LEU A 429 8.75 2.88 41.02
CA LEU A 429 7.57 2.90 41.88
C LEU A 429 6.83 1.55 41.82
N PRO A 430 6.35 1.00 42.94
CA PRO A 430 5.87 -0.38 42.99
C PRO A 430 4.63 -0.60 42.13
N ALA A 431 4.74 -1.56 41.20
CA ALA A 431 3.66 -2.17 40.45
C ALA A 431 3.53 -3.65 40.82
N VAL A 432 2.34 -4.21 40.58
CA VAL A 432 1.85 -5.48 41.14
C VAL A 432 2.70 -6.69 40.74
N SER A 433 2.86 -7.65 41.66
CA SER A 433 3.58 -8.92 41.47
C SER A 433 3.07 -9.71 40.26
N GLY A 434 3.95 -10.08 39.31
CA GLY A 434 3.52 -10.86 38.14
C GLY A 434 4.60 -11.50 37.24
N PHE A 435 5.86 -11.07 37.26
CA PHE A 435 6.91 -11.65 36.38
C PHE A 435 8.28 -11.79 37.05
N THR A 436 9.10 -12.74 36.58
CA THR A 436 10.32 -13.21 37.26
C THR A 436 11.55 -12.33 37.00
N GLY A 437 11.92 -11.50 37.98
CA GLY A 437 13.00 -10.50 37.88
C GLY A 437 14.46 -11.01 37.84
N ALA A 438 14.72 -12.22 37.35
CA ALA A 438 16.06 -12.83 37.38
C ALA A 438 17.05 -12.26 36.33
N LEU A 439 16.59 -12.03 35.08
CA LEU A 439 17.49 -11.57 34.00
C LEU A 439 17.79 -10.07 34.07
N PHE A 440 16.86 -9.24 34.55
CA PHE A 440 16.95 -7.78 34.40
C PHE A 440 18.03 -7.17 35.31
N GLY A 441 18.23 -7.71 36.51
CA GLY A 441 19.24 -7.22 37.46
C GLY A 441 20.67 -7.34 36.95
N LEU A 442 20.98 -8.40 36.19
CA LEU A 442 22.31 -8.60 35.59
C LEU A 442 22.61 -7.55 34.51
N LEU A 443 21.62 -7.18 33.68
CA LEU A 443 21.79 -6.19 32.63
C LEU A 443 22.04 -4.80 33.20
N VAL A 444 21.30 -4.40 34.25
CA VAL A 444 21.48 -3.11 34.92
C VAL A 444 22.87 -3.02 35.58
N LEU A 445 23.32 -4.08 36.26
CA LEU A 445 24.66 -4.12 36.86
C LEU A 445 25.78 -3.98 35.81
N PHE A 446 25.64 -4.61 34.64
CA PHE A 446 26.62 -4.50 33.56
C PHE A 446 26.71 -3.08 32.98
N VAL A 447 25.58 -2.43 32.74
CA VAL A 447 25.54 -1.04 32.23
C VAL A 447 26.11 -0.05 33.25
N VAL A 448 25.76 -0.19 34.54
CA VAL A 448 26.33 0.63 35.62
C VAL A 448 27.84 0.41 35.75
N TRP A 449 28.32 -0.82 35.61
CA TRP A 449 29.75 -1.13 35.65
C TRP A 449 30.53 -0.50 34.48
N MET A 450 29.96 -0.46 33.27
CA MET A 450 30.59 0.26 32.15
C MET A 450 30.65 1.77 32.39
N PHE A 451 29.56 2.39 32.86
CA PHE A 451 29.53 3.84 33.11
C PHE A 451 30.50 4.29 34.22
N LEU A 452 30.76 3.46 35.23
CA LEU A 452 31.66 3.80 36.35
C LEU A 452 33.17 3.67 36.04
N ASN A 453 33.55 3.08 34.91
CA ASN A 453 34.97 2.79 34.59
C ASN A 453 35.55 3.59 33.42
N SER A 454 34.77 4.47 32.77
CA SER A 454 35.17 5.09 31.49
C SER A 454 36.13 6.30 31.58
N ASP A 455 36.55 6.73 32.78
CA ASP A 455 37.12 8.08 32.96
C ASP A 455 38.37 8.14 33.87
N LYS A 456 39.50 7.62 33.38
CA LYS A 456 40.85 7.89 33.94
C LYS A 456 41.98 7.98 32.91
N SER A 457 42.89 8.92 33.16
CA SER A 457 44.26 9.08 32.63
C SER A 457 44.47 9.27 31.11
N VAL A 458 44.54 10.55 30.72
CA VAL A 458 45.38 11.04 29.60
C VAL A 458 46.86 11.03 30.05
N GLY A 459 47.82 10.60 29.20
CA GLY A 459 49.25 10.81 29.53
C GLY A 459 50.35 10.19 28.66
N LYS A 460 50.81 10.93 27.64
CA LYS A 460 52.22 11.05 27.17
C LYS A 460 53.03 9.81 26.71
N SER A 461 53.13 9.69 25.37
CA SER A 461 54.35 9.78 24.54
C SER A 461 55.56 8.81 24.67
N ALA A 462 55.98 8.37 23.47
CA ALA A 462 57.36 8.12 23.00
C ALA A 462 57.99 6.71 23.15
N SER A 463 58.25 6.10 21.99
CA SER A 463 59.41 5.26 21.58
C SER A 463 60.14 4.40 22.62
N GLU A 464 60.21 3.08 22.35
CA GLU A 464 61.41 2.47 21.74
C GLU A 464 61.13 1.08 21.14
N SER A 465 62.17 0.30 20.82
CA SER A 465 62.14 -0.75 19.78
C SER A 465 62.61 -2.16 20.22
N PHE A 466 62.19 -3.15 19.43
CA PHE A 466 62.84 -4.46 19.18
C PHE A 466 62.78 -5.62 20.22
N VAL A 467 62.05 -6.68 19.82
CA VAL A 467 62.53 -8.08 19.65
C VAL A 467 62.49 -9.11 20.82
N LYS A 468 62.03 -10.32 20.45
CA LYS A 468 62.13 -11.68 21.08
C LYS A 468 61.37 -12.00 22.39
N ALA A 469 60.46 -12.98 22.29
CA ALA A 469 60.72 -14.36 22.74
C ALA A 469 59.81 -15.36 21.98
N GLU A 470 60.15 -16.65 22.00
CA GLU A 470 59.40 -17.76 21.34
C GLU A 470 58.67 -18.64 22.38
N PRO A 471 57.59 -19.36 22.01
CA PRO A 471 56.99 -20.40 22.85
C PRO A 471 57.67 -21.77 22.65
N PRO A 472 57.72 -22.65 23.68
CA PRO A 472 58.24 -24.01 23.56
C PRO A 472 57.22 -25.04 23.01
N THR A 473 57.77 -26.16 22.55
CA THR A 473 57.13 -27.46 22.16
C THR A 473 56.65 -28.26 23.39
N GLU A 474 56.17 -29.52 23.43
CA GLU A 474 56.19 -30.80 22.65
C GLU A 474 54.98 -31.66 23.17
N GLU A 475 54.41 -32.75 22.58
CA GLU A 475 54.36 -33.37 21.22
C GLU A 475 53.28 -34.51 21.21
N ALA A 476 53.36 -35.48 20.28
CA ALA A 476 52.79 -36.85 20.26
C ALA A 476 51.28 -37.15 20.01
N GLU A 477 51.03 -38.08 19.07
CA GLU A 477 49.77 -38.83 18.83
C GLU A 477 49.89 -40.32 19.31
N PRO A 478 49.16 -41.32 18.74
CA PRO A 478 47.90 -41.90 19.25
C PRO A 478 48.08 -43.36 19.76
N PRO A 479 47.00 -44.14 20.06
CA PRO A 479 46.53 -45.10 19.05
C PRO A 479 45.04 -45.60 19.11
N THR A 480 44.69 -46.30 18.02
CA THR A 480 43.64 -47.30 17.71
C THR A 480 42.84 -48.05 18.81
N GLY A 481 41.67 -48.61 18.42
CA GLY A 481 41.25 -49.96 18.88
C GLY A 481 39.73 -50.26 18.97
N LEU A 482 39.28 -51.36 18.34
CA LEU A 482 37.91 -51.92 18.44
C LEU A 482 37.74 -52.84 19.68
N ALA A 483 36.51 -53.00 20.22
CA ALA A 483 35.74 -54.28 20.15
C ALA A 483 34.53 -54.40 21.13
N ASP A 484 33.41 -54.89 20.59
CA ASP A 484 32.37 -55.79 21.17
C ASP A 484 31.60 -55.51 22.49
N ALA A 485 30.48 -56.26 22.65
CA ALA A 485 29.43 -56.13 23.67
C ALA A 485 29.47 -57.25 24.74
N PRO A 486 28.62 -57.23 25.79
CA PRO A 486 27.30 -57.88 25.67
C PRO A 486 26.16 -57.30 26.57
N MET A 487 24.96 -57.91 26.47
CA MET A 487 23.76 -57.60 27.28
C MET A 487 23.74 -58.31 28.65
N ARG A 488 23.14 -57.70 29.69
CA ARG A 488 22.05 -58.32 30.49
C ARG A 488 21.34 -57.37 31.48
N LYS A 489 20.24 -57.87 32.06
CA LYS A 489 19.27 -57.21 32.99
C LYS A 489 19.72 -57.32 34.46
N VAL A 490 19.06 -56.59 35.38
CA VAL A 490 18.24 -57.17 36.50
C VAL A 490 17.58 -56.08 37.39
N ASP A 491 16.24 -56.10 37.41
CA ASP A 491 15.25 -55.94 38.50
C ASP A 491 15.26 -54.74 39.50
N ALA A 492 14.27 -54.75 40.41
CA ALA A 492 13.78 -53.63 41.24
C ALA A 492 13.55 -54.04 42.72
N PRO A 493 13.08 -53.12 43.57
CA PRO A 493 12.03 -53.44 44.57
C PRO A 493 10.87 -52.40 44.54
N THR A 494 9.58 -52.62 44.89
CA THR A 494 8.90 -53.31 46.02
C THR A 494 9.18 -52.68 47.41
N GLU A 495 8.27 -52.48 48.37
CA GLU A 495 6.80 -52.67 48.54
C GLU A 495 6.32 -51.76 49.74
N LYS A 496 5.06 -51.66 50.25
CA LYS A 496 3.83 -52.47 50.09
C LYS A 496 2.50 -51.63 50.05
N VAL A 497 1.51 -51.91 50.92
CA VAL A 497 0.04 -51.71 50.70
C VAL A 497 -0.77 -51.56 52.01
N GLU A 498 -1.89 -50.80 52.03
CA GLU A 498 -3.03 -51.05 52.93
C GLU A 498 -4.41 -50.57 52.37
N ALA A 499 -5.47 -51.38 52.54
CA ALA A 499 -6.89 -51.23 52.08
C ALA A 499 -7.71 -52.47 52.56
N PRO A 500 -9.03 -52.66 52.27
CA PRO A 500 -10.08 -51.74 51.78
C PRO A 500 -11.13 -51.36 52.87
N PRO A 501 -12.29 -52.03 53.19
CA PRO A 501 -13.08 -53.13 52.58
C PRO A 501 -14.62 -52.86 52.38
N GLY A 502 -15.14 -53.06 51.15
CA GLY A 502 -16.55 -53.47 50.89
C GLY A 502 -17.63 -52.37 50.71
N GLN A 503 -18.79 -52.63 50.08
CA GLN A 503 -19.32 -53.87 49.45
C GLN A 503 -20.19 -53.54 48.21
N GLU A 504 -20.31 -54.48 47.25
CA GLU A 504 -21.48 -54.57 46.33
C GLU A 504 -22.47 -55.63 46.87
N PRO A 505 -23.79 -55.50 46.60
CA PRO A 505 -24.37 -56.17 45.43
C PRO A 505 -25.50 -55.37 44.72
N GLY A 506 -25.89 -55.79 43.51
CA GLY A 506 -26.81 -55.02 42.65
C GLY A 506 -28.26 -55.55 42.51
N LYS A 507 -29.03 -54.83 41.67
CA LYS A 507 -30.37 -55.13 41.10
C LYS A 507 -31.59 -55.11 42.05
N ALA A 508 -32.40 -54.06 41.94
CA ALA A 508 -33.83 -54.06 42.27
C ALA A 508 -34.65 -53.20 41.29
N LYS A 509 -35.97 -53.41 41.20
CA LYS A 509 -36.89 -52.76 40.24
C LYS A 509 -38.07 -52.04 40.95
N VAL A 510 -38.48 -50.89 40.40
CA VAL A 510 -39.88 -50.40 40.31
C VAL A 510 -40.62 -49.94 41.59
N LYS A 511 -40.77 -48.60 41.74
CA LYS A 511 -42.01 -47.78 41.94
C LYS A 511 -41.61 -46.31 42.23
N LYS A 512 -42.21 -45.20 41.74
CA LYS A 512 -43.47 -44.82 41.04
C LYS A 512 -44.53 -44.10 41.92
N ALA A 513 -44.44 -42.77 42.01
CA ALA A 513 -45.49 -41.80 42.40
C ALA A 513 -44.95 -40.35 42.15
N LYS A 514 -45.69 -39.27 41.88
CA LYS A 514 -47.02 -38.91 41.28
C LYS A 514 -46.79 -37.46 40.76
N LYS A 515 -47.12 -36.99 39.55
CA LYS A 515 -48.34 -36.95 38.70
C LYS A 515 -49.43 -35.93 39.09
N SER A 516 -49.41 -34.77 38.40
CA SER A 516 -50.58 -33.97 37.92
C SER A 516 -50.04 -32.90 36.92
N CYS A 517 -50.32 -32.95 35.61
CA CYS A 517 -51.57 -32.56 34.89
C CYS A 517 -51.77 -31.02 34.87
N CYS A 518 -52.15 -30.36 33.76
CA CYS A 518 -52.75 -30.77 32.46
C CYS A 518 -51.70 -30.69 31.31
N SER A 519 -51.80 -31.26 30.10
CA SER A 519 -52.89 -31.52 29.12
C SER A 519 -53.46 -30.24 28.48
N ASP A 520 -53.61 -30.10 27.15
CA ASP A 520 -53.68 -31.11 26.07
C ASP A 520 -52.94 -30.73 24.76
N GLY A 521 -52.68 -31.74 23.91
CA GLY A 521 -52.61 -31.59 22.44
C GLY A 521 -51.32 -31.06 21.78
N GLY A 522 -50.50 -31.95 21.20
CA GLY A 522 -49.55 -31.60 20.12
C GLY A 522 -48.13 -32.16 20.26
N THR A 523 -47.64 -32.86 19.24
CA THR A 523 -46.25 -33.32 19.14
C THR A 523 -45.34 -32.17 18.74
N CYS A 524 -44.18 -32.00 19.39
CA CYS A 524 -43.15 -31.05 18.97
C CYS A 524 -41.76 -31.70 18.99
N CYS A 525 -41.00 -31.55 17.90
CA CYS A 525 -39.75 -32.29 17.67
C CYS A 525 -38.51 -31.48 18.06
N SER A 526 -37.47 -32.19 18.51
CA SER A 526 -36.11 -31.66 18.57
C SER A 526 -35.61 -31.31 17.17
N LYS A 527 -35.23 -30.05 16.92
CA LYS A 527 -34.57 -29.65 15.67
C LYS A 527 -33.12 -30.15 15.65
N LYS A 528 -32.73 -30.79 14.55
CA LYS A 528 -31.32 -30.92 14.13
C LYS A 528 -30.98 -29.77 13.18
N ASP A 529 -29.71 -29.41 13.11
CA ASP A 529 -29.22 -28.49 12.08
C ASP A 529 -29.19 -29.20 10.72
N GLU A 530 -30.20 -28.94 9.88
CA GLU A 530 -30.17 -29.24 8.45
C GLU A 530 -29.76 -27.98 7.67
N ASN A 531 -28.61 -28.03 6.99
CA ASN A 531 -28.29 -27.12 5.90
C ASN A 531 -28.23 -27.97 4.62
N LEU A 532 -29.21 -27.77 3.74
CA LEU A 532 -29.51 -28.71 2.67
C LEU A 532 -28.43 -28.74 1.57
N LEU A 533 -28.27 -29.91 0.96
CA LEU A 533 -27.79 -30.04 -0.42
C LEU A 533 -28.70 -29.22 -1.33
N LYS A 534 -28.22 -28.08 -1.85
CA LYS A 534 -28.90 -27.40 -2.97
C LYS A 534 -28.77 -28.27 -4.21
N VAL A 535 -29.83 -29.01 -4.53
CA VAL A 535 -29.97 -29.74 -5.81
C VAL A 535 -29.83 -28.73 -6.94
N LEU A 536 -28.94 -29.02 -7.89
CA LEU A 536 -28.64 -28.13 -9.02
C LEU A 536 -29.67 -28.36 -10.13
N PRO A 537 -30.57 -27.38 -10.44
CA PRO A 537 -31.50 -27.54 -11.54
C PRO A 537 -30.78 -27.57 -12.88
N SER A 538 -31.37 -28.25 -13.86
CA SER A 538 -31.09 -28.15 -15.30
C SER A 538 -29.68 -28.47 -15.84
N ILE A 539 -28.75 -29.06 -15.07
CA ILE A 539 -27.47 -29.55 -15.61
C ILE A 539 -27.68 -30.62 -16.68
N GLN A 540 -26.98 -30.46 -17.81
CA GLN A 540 -27.04 -31.35 -18.99
C GLN A 540 -25.64 -31.82 -19.43
N ARG A 541 -24.59 -31.05 -19.15
CA ARG A 541 -23.20 -31.32 -19.54
C ARG A 541 -22.26 -31.33 -18.34
N VAL A 542 -21.23 -32.16 -18.37
CA VAL A 542 -20.21 -32.25 -17.32
C VAL A 542 -18.82 -32.28 -17.95
N LEU A 543 -17.95 -31.32 -17.59
CA LEU A 543 -16.54 -31.30 -18.00
C LEU A 543 -15.68 -31.88 -16.88
N LEU A 544 -15.08 -33.05 -17.12
CA LEU A 544 -14.27 -33.78 -16.16
C LEU A 544 -12.79 -33.66 -16.54
N LEU A 545 -12.00 -33.08 -15.63
CA LEU A 545 -10.58 -32.77 -15.79
C LEU A 545 -9.75 -33.58 -14.79
N TYR A 546 -8.77 -34.34 -15.29
CA TYR A 546 -7.91 -35.17 -14.43
C TYR A 546 -6.41 -34.93 -14.61
N GLY A 547 -5.68 -35.04 -13.50
CA GLY A 547 -4.22 -35.10 -13.45
C GLY A 547 -3.77 -36.36 -12.74
N SER A 548 -2.96 -37.19 -13.41
CA SER A 548 -2.42 -38.43 -12.84
C SER A 548 -0.99 -38.71 -13.31
N GLN A 549 -0.20 -39.38 -12.47
CA GLN A 549 1.09 -39.95 -12.83
C GLN A 549 1.02 -41.48 -13.01
N THR A 550 0.41 -42.16 -12.04
CA THR A 550 0.31 -43.63 -11.96
C THR A 550 -0.96 -44.20 -12.60
N GLY A 551 -1.89 -43.36 -13.03
CA GLY A 551 -3.17 -43.75 -13.63
C GLY A 551 -4.34 -43.80 -12.64
N THR A 552 -4.14 -43.77 -11.32
CA THR A 552 -5.23 -43.90 -10.33
C THR A 552 -6.32 -42.85 -10.49
N ALA A 553 -5.94 -41.58 -10.71
CA ALA A 553 -6.89 -40.49 -10.94
C ALA A 553 -7.53 -40.54 -12.34
N GLN A 554 -6.88 -41.18 -13.31
CA GLN A 554 -7.45 -41.45 -14.63
C GLN A 554 -8.52 -42.55 -14.55
N ARG A 555 -8.24 -43.66 -13.85
CA ARG A 555 -9.20 -44.75 -13.61
C ARG A 555 -10.49 -44.24 -12.97
N PHE A 556 -10.39 -43.40 -11.93
CA PHE A 556 -11.57 -42.78 -11.31
C PHE A 556 -12.28 -41.76 -12.21
N ALA A 557 -11.54 -41.05 -13.07
CA ALA A 557 -12.12 -40.15 -14.07
C ALA A 557 -12.94 -40.92 -15.12
N GLU A 558 -12.43 -42.06 -15.58
CA GLU A 558 -13.09 -42.97 -16.52
C GLU A 558 -14.32 -43.64 -15.87
N GLU A 559 -14.19 -44.15 -14.64
CA GLU A 559 -15.30 -44.75 -13.86
C GLU A 559 -16.44 -43.76 -13.54
N LEU A 560 -16.12 -42.46 -13.45
CA LEU A 560 -17.10 -41.39 -13.27
C LEU A 560 -17.69 -40.92 -14.60
N TYR A 561 -16.90 -40.93 -15.68
CA TYR A 561 -17.36 -40.66 -17.04
C TYR A 561 -18.42 -41.69 -17.49
N GLU A 562 -18.13 -42.98 -17.37
CA GLU A 562 -19.11 -44.04 -17.71
C GLU A 562 -20.37 -43.95 -16.84
N TYR A 563 -20.20 -43.68 -15.54
CA TYR A 563 -21.32 -43.58 -14.61
C TYR A 563 -22.25 -42.40 -14.93
N LEU A 564 -21.71 -41.19 -15.08
CA LEU A 564 -22.52 -40.00 -15.39
C LEU A 564 -23.10 -40.07 -16.82
N GLY A 565 -22.40 -40.71 -17.75
CA GLY A 565 -22.93 -41.03 -19.09
C GLY A 565 -24.13 -41.98 -19.04
N SER A 566 -24.09 -43.01 -18.17
CA SER A 566 -25.21 -43.95 -17.98
C SER A 566 -26.49 -43.28 -17.43
N LEU A 567 -26.34 -42.13 -16.75
CA LEU A 567 -27.44 -41.30 -16.25
C LEU A 567 -27.96 -40.30 -17.30
N GLY A 568 -27.37 -40.27 -18.50
CA GLY A 568 -27.84 -39.47 -19.64
C GLY A 568 -27.34 -38.04 -19.71
N LEU A 569 -26.17 -37.74 -19.14
CA LEU A 569 -25.48 -36.45 -19.27
C LEU A 569 -24.48 -36.45 -20.45
N ASP A 570 -24.26 -35.28 -21.08
CA ASP A 570 -23.12 -35.04 -21.99
C ASP A 570 -21.84 -34.88 -21.15
N VAL A 571 -21.13 -35.99 -20.91
CA VAL A 571 -19.87 -35.97 -20.16
C VAL A 571 -18.69 -35.87 -21.12
N GLN A 572 -17.73 -35.01 -20.81
CA GLN A 572 -16.50 -34.83 -21.59
C GLN A 572 -15.29 -34.93 -20.66
N ILE A 573 -14.46 -35.94 -20.88
CA ILE A 573 -13.27 -36.26 -20.09
C ILE A 573 -12.00 -35.73 -20.76
N HIS A 574 -11.14 -35.04 -20.00
CA HIS A 574 -9.88 -34.49 -20.49
C HIS A 574 -8.74 -34.65 -19.47
N GLY A 575 -7.61 -35.21 -19.90
CA GLY A 575 -6.36 -35.16 -19.15
C GLY A 575 -5.71 -33.77 -19.23
N MET A 576 -5.25 -33.24 -18.10
CA MET A 576 -4.72 -31.87 -18.00
C MET A 576 -3.46 -31.62 -18.85
N LYS A 577 -2.70 -32.66 -19.23
CA LYS A 577 -1.40 -32.55 -19.93
C LYS A 577 -1.50 -31.87 -21.32
N GLY A 578 -2.69 -31.87 -21.92
CA GLY A 578 -3.00 -31.17 -23.17
C GLY A 578 -4.11 -30.12 -23.06
N PHE A 579 -4.52 -29.76 -21.84
CA PHE A 579 -5.63 -28.84 -21.58
C PHE A 579 -5.10 -27.45 -21.22
N ASP A 580 -5.31 -26.48 -22.10
CA ASP A 580 -4.96 -25.08 -21.86
C ASP A 580 -6.11 -24.35 -21.18
N PRO A 581 -5.98 -23.88 -19.91
CA PRO A 581 -7.11 -23.26 -19.22
C PRO A 581 -7.56 -21.94 -19.87
N GLU A 582 -6.60 -21.17 -20.38
CA GLU A 582 -6.82 -19.87 -21.03
C GLU A 582 -7.72 -19.96 -22.27
N ASP A 583 -7.56 -21.04 -23.05
CA ASP A 583 -8.27 -21.29 -24.31
C ASP A 583 -9.53 -22.17 -24.14
N ARG A 584 -9.62 -22.96 -23.05
CA ARG A 584 -10.66 -23.99 -22.88
C ARG A 584 -11.53 -23.80 -21.65
N LEU A 585 -10.97 -23.42 -20.50
CA LEU A 585 -11.76 -23.19 -19.29
C LEU A 585 -12.47 -21.83 -19.37
N VAL A 586 -11.71 -20.77 -19.62
CA VAL A 586 -12.23 -19.39 -19.67
C VAL A 586 -13.26 -19.22 -20.78
N ASP A 587 -13.04 -19.83 -21.95
CA ASP A 587 -13.97 -19.74 -23.07
C ASP A 587 -15.26 -20.55 -22.87
N GLU A 588 -15.22 -21.73 -22.23
CA GLU A 588 -16.46 -22.44 -21.85
C GLU A 588 -17.27 -21.63 -20.81
N VAL A 589 -16.61 -20.99 -19.83
CA VAL A 589 -17.29 -20.09 -18.89
C VAL A 589 -17.88 -18.87 -19.61
N ARG A 590 -17.17 -18.25 -20.56
CA ARG A 590 -17.71 -17.16 -21.39
C ARG A 590 -18.91 -17.59 -22.23
N ILE A 591 -18.93 -18.81 -22.77
CA ILE A 591 -20.08 -19.36 -23.49
C ILE A 591 -21.29 -19.52 -22.56
N LEU A 592 -21.09 -19.94 -21.31
CA LEU A 592 -22.17 -20.03 -20.32
C LEU A 592 -22.75 -18.65 -19.97
N VAL A 593 -21.89 -17.67 -19.67
CA VAL A 593 -22.31 -16.28 -19.38
C VAL A 593 -23.08 -15.67 -20.56
N SER A 594 -22.55 -15.79 -21.79
CA SER A 594 -23.12 -15.15 -22.98
C SER A 594 -24.43 -15.76 -23.50
N ARG A 595 -24.84 -16.94 -23.01
CA ARG A 595 -26.15 -17.54 -23.33
C ARG A 595 -27.33 -16.95 -22.53
N CYS A 596 -27.07 -16.27 -21.42
CA CYS A 596 -28.10 -15.80 -20.48
C CYS A 596 -28.65 -14.39 -20.81
N GLY A 597 -28.99 -14.15 -22.08
CA GLY A 597 -29.27 -12.81 -22.61
C GLY A 597 -30.51 -12.08 -22.03
N SER A 598 -30.32 -10.83 -21.62
CA SER A 598 -31.33 -9.75 -21.45
C SER A 598 -32.57 -9.96 -20.54
N HIS A 599 -32.78 -11.12 -19.91
CA HIS A 599 -33.80 -11.30 -18.85
C HIS A 599 -33.17 -11.56 -17.46
N ALA A 600 -32.13 -10.80 -17.14
CA ALA A 600 -31.26 -10.99 -15.97
C ALA A 600 -31.76 -10.34 -14.65
N SER A 601 -33.07 -10.36 -14.37
CA SER A 601 -33.66 -9.77 -13.15
C SER A 601 -33.62 -10.68 -11.92
N SER A 602 -33.13 -11.92 -12.05
CA SER A 602 -33.12 -12.95 -11.00
C SER A 602 -31.74 -13.55 -10.69
N ILE A 603 -30.64 -12.81 -10.92
CA ILE A 603 -29.28 -13.25 -10.52
C ILE A 603 -29.06 -13.08 -8.99
N ALA A 604 -29.90 -13.73 -8.19
CA ALA A 604 -29.80 -13.79 -6.74
C ALA A 604 -29.06 -15.06 -6.27
N ASP A 605 -29.33 -16.22 -6.88
CA ASP A 605 -28.71 -17.50 -6.50
C ASP A 605 -27.38 -17.81 -7.23
N GLY A 606 -27.17 -17.21 -8.41
CA GLY A 606 -25.84 -17.07 -9.03
C GLY A 606 -25.07 -18.36 -9.32
N LEU A 607 -25.72 -19.34 -9.95
CA LEU A 607 -25.11 -20.47 -10.64
C LEU A 607 -25.57 -20.42 -12.11
N LEU A 608 -24.67 -20.66 -13.08
CA LEU A 608 -25.04 -20.67 -14.50
C LEU A 608 -25.62 -22.03 -14.89
N GLU A 609 -26.73 -22.03 -15.62
CA GLU A 609 -27.40 -23.27 -16.03
C GLU A 609 -26.59 -24.08 -17.06
N GLY A 610 -26.67 -25.41 -16.96
CA GLY A 610 -26.30 -26.33 -18.04
C GLY A 610 -25.02 -27.14 -17.85
N THR A 611 -23.92 -26.58 -17.31
CA THR A 611 -22.61 -27.27 -17.24
C THR A 611 -21.97 -27.25 -15.86
N ALA A 612 -21.53 -28.41 -15.37
CA ALA A 612 -20.69 -28.56 -14.16
C ALA A 612 -19.26 -29.02 -14.48
N PHE A 613 -18.31 -28.65 -13.61
CA PHE A 613 -16.88 -28.95 -13.76
C PHE A 613 -16.39 -29.88 -12.63
N LEU A 614 -15.68 -30.96 -12.96
CA LEU A 614 -15.18 -31.92 -11.99
C LEU A 614 -13.66 -32.06 -12.10
N PHE A 615 -12.94 -31.95 -10.98
CA PHE A 615 -11.48 -32.01 -10.92
C PHE A 615 -11.01 -33.22 -10.11
N LEU A 616 -10.20 -34.10 -10.72
CA LEU A 616 -9.57 -35.24 -10.04
C LEU A 616 -8.04 -35.12 -10.12
N LEU A 617 -7.37 -34.98 -9.00
CA LEU A 617 -5.93 -34.70 -8.94
C LEU A 617 -5.19 -35.62 -7.98
N SER A 618 -4.29 -36.45 -8.50
CA SER A 618 -3.32 -37.14 -7.65
C SER A 618 -2.28 -36.16 -7.10
N THR A 619 -1.77 -36.45 -5.91
CA THR A 619 -0.53 -35.84 -5.40
C THR A 619 0.66 -36.67 -5.90
N HIS A 620 1.80 -36.02 -6.17
CA HIS A 620 3.06 -36.66 -6.54
C HIS A 620 4.12 -36.44 -5.44
N THR A 621 5.36 -36.88 -5.68
CA THR A 621 6.52 -36.66 -4.79
C THR A 621 6.58 -35.22 -4.27
N ASP A 622 6.93 -35.09 -2.99
CA ASP A 622 7.10 -33.81 -2.28
C ASP A 622 5.81 -32.93 -2.22
N GLY A 623 4.64 -33.52 -2.46
CA GLY A 623 3.33 -32.86 -2.41
C GLY A 623 2.89 -32.19 -3.72
N GLY A 624 3.70 -32.29 -4.78
CA GLY A 624 3.48 -31.61 -6.06
C GLY A 624 2.29 -32.13 -6.87
N PRO A 625 1.76 -31.33 -7.81
CA PRO A 625 0.91 -31.88 -8.87
C PRO A 625 1.74 -32.82 -9.77
N PRO A 626 1.14 -33.86 -10.38
CA PRO A 626 1.82 -34.70 -11.35
C PRO A 626 2.26 -33.87 -12.56
N GLU A 627 3.23 -34.37 -13.32
CA GLU A 627 3.73 -33.67 -14.51
C GLU A 627 2.58 -33.37 -15.51
N SER A 628 1.57 -34.25 -15.54
CA SER A 628 0.35 -34.08 -16.33
C SER A 628 -0.57 -32.94 -15.89
N ALA A 629 -0.41 -32.37 -14.70
CA ALA A 629 -1.21 -31.24 -14.20
C ALA A 629 -0.39 -29.98 -13.88
N ALA A 630 0.95 -30.04 -13.90
CA ALA A 630 1.82 -28.96 -13.47
C ALA A 630 1.56 -27.61 -14.16
N TRP A 631 1.27 -27.59 -15.48
CA TRP A 631 0.87 -26.36 -16.17
C TRP A 631 -0.49 -25.83 -15.68
N PHE A 632 -1.51 -26.70 -15.62
CA PHE A 632 -2.86 -26.32 -15.21
C PHE A 632 -2.83 -25.70 -13.82
N HIS A 633 -2.17 -26.37 -12.87
CA HIS A 633 -2.00 -25.90 -11.49
C HIS A 633 -1.32 -24.53 -11.42
N ARG A 634 -0.17 -24.36 -12.09
CA ARG A 634 0.56 -23.09 -12.07
C ARG A 634 -0.21 -21.97 -12.77
N TRP A 635 -0.92 -22.24 -13.87
CA TRP A 635 -1.73 -21.22 -14.55
C TRP A 635 -2.85 -20.68 -13.65
N VAL A 636 -3.56 -21.54 -12.92
CA VAL A 636 -4.66 -21.07 -12.05
C VAL A 636 -4.10 -20.24 -10.89
N LEU A 637 -2.95 -20.60 -10.33
CA LEU A 637 -2.26 -19.81 -9.30
C LEU A 637 -1.71 -18.48 -9.83
N ASP A 638 -0.99 -18.51 -10.97
CA ASP A 638 -0.49 -17.31 -11.65
C ASP A 638 -1.66 -16.35 -11.95
N ALA A 639 -2.80 -16.86 -12.43
CA ALA A 639 -4.00 -16.08 -12.72
C ALA A 639 -4.68 -15.54 -11.45
N ALA A 640 -4.70 -16.29 -10.35
CA ALA A 640 -5.31 -15.86 -9.10
C ALA A 640 -4.50 -14.78 -8.36
N GLU A 641 -3.20 -14.64 -8.62
CA GLU A 641 -2.32 -13.59 -8.05
C GLU A 641 -1.99 -12.44 -9.03
N ASP A 642 -2.13 -12.62 -10.35
CA ASP A 642 -1.89 -11.56 -11.34
C ASP A 642 -3.02 -10.52 -11.32
N PHE A 643 -2.76 -9.38 -10.69
CA PHE A 643 -3.66 -8.21 -10.57
C PHE A 643 -4.26 -7.65 -11.89
N ARG A 644 -3.83 -8.14 -13.06
CA ARG A 644 -4.36 -7.80 -14.39
C ARG A 644 -5.45 -8.77 -14.86
N VAL A 645 -5.58 -9.91 -14.18
CA VAL A 645 -6.68 -10.86 -14.31
C VAL A 645 -7.81 -10.38 -13.39
N ASP A 646 -9.03 -10.41 -13.91
CA ASP A 646 -10.20 -10.06 -13.11
C ASP A 646 -10.55 -11.21 -12.15
N HIS A 647 -10.84 -10.90 -10.89
CA HIS A 647 -11.30 -11.90 -9.90
C HIS A 647 -12.68 -12.50 -10.22
N THR A 648 -13.33 -12.05 -11.31
CA THR A 648 -14.53 -12.65 -11.91
C THR A 648 -14.25 -13.58 -13.11
N LEU A 649 -12.98 -13.89 -13.43
CA LEU A 649 -12.59 -14.68 -14.62
C LEU A 649 -13.37 -16.00 -14.80
N LEU A 650 -13.68 -16.67 -13.69
CA LEU A 650 -14.42 -17.93 -13.62
C LEU A 650 -15.80 -17.75 -12.95
N GLN A 651 -16.33 -16.51 -12.90
CA GLN A 651 -17.61 -16.23 -12.26
C GLN A 651 -18.76 -17.03 -12.91
N GLY A 652 -19.49 -17.77 -12.08
CA GLY A 652 -20.58 -18.64 -12.51
C GLY A 652 -20.16 -20.07 -12.88
N MET A 653 -18.86 -20.38 -12.88
CA MET A 653 -18.36 -21.76 -12.98
C MET A 653 -18.74 -22.56 -11.73
N ALA A 654 -19.56 -23.60 -11.90
CA ALA A 654 -19.95 -24.53 -10.83
C ALA A 654 -19.01 -25.75 -10.83
N TYR A 655 -18.30 -26.02 -9.73
CA TYR A 655 -17.32 -27.12 -9.69
C TYR A 655 -17.37 -28.03 -8.45
N ALA A 656 -16.69 -29.17 -8.53
CA ALA A 656 -16.30 -29.99 -7.37
C ALA A 656 -14.91 -30.60 -7.61
N ALA A 657 -14.16 -30.83 -6.52
CA ALA A 657 -12.79 -31.33 -6.58
C ALA A 657 -12.55 -32.53 -5.65
N PHE A 658 -11.77 -33.50 -6.14
CA PHE A 658 -11.31 -34.67 -5.42
C PHE A 658 -9.78 -34.81 -5.53
N GLY A 659 -9.08 -34.65 -4.42
CA GLY A 659 -7.63 -34.88 -4.32
C GLY A 659 -7.33 -36.31 -3.86
N LEU A 660 -6.41 -37.00 -4.54
CA LEU A 660 -5.90 -38.30 -4.13
C LEU A 660 -4.53 -38.10 -3.45
N GLY A 661 -4.33 -38.70 -2.28
CA GLY A 661 -3.07 -38.69 -1.54
C GLY A 661 -2.91 -39.91 -0.63
N ASN A 662 -1.86 -39.92 0.19
CA ASN A 662 -1.50 -41.06 1.04
C ASN A 662 -0.89 -40.56 2.36
N SER A 663 -1.47 -40.88 3.52
CA SER A 663 -0.96 -40.41 4.82
C SER A 663 0.31 -41.10 5.31
N ALA A 664 0.73 -42.21 4.69
CA ALA A 664 1.99 -42.87 5.02
C ALA A 664 3.24 -42.00 4.77
N TYR A 665 3.09 -40.89 4.01
CA TYR A 665 4.13 -39.85 3.87
C TYR A 665 4.29 -38.94 5.11
N GLY A 666 3.56 -39.18 6.20
CA GLY A 666 3.84 -38.60 7.52
C GLY A 666 3.53 -37.10 7.62
N PRO A 667 4.43 -36.25 8.15
CA PRO A 667 4.14 -34.81 8.34
C PRO A 667 3.97 -34.04 7.03
N ASP A 668 4.45 -34.61 5.92
CA ASP A 668 4.32 -34.07 4.58
C ASP A 668 2.97 -34.49 3.91
N PHE A 669 2.14 -35.30 4.60
CA PHE A 669 0.74 -35.48 4.25
C PHE A 669 -0.07 -34.22 4.57
N ASN A 670 -0.49 -33.52 3.53
CA ASN A 670 -1.51 -32.47 3.61
C ASN A 670 -1.19 -31.26 4.51
N LYS A 671 0.07 -31.10 4.93
CA LYS A 671 0.68 -29.86 5.46
C LYS A 671 1.99 -29.55 4.73
N ALA A 672 2.33 -28.27 4.62
CA ALA A 672 3.59 -27.82 4.02
C ALA A 672 4.70 -27.73 5.09
N ARG A 673 5.85 -28.32 4.79
CA ARG A 673 7.08 -28.23 5.60
C ARG A 673 8.09 -27.33 4.88
N ILE A 674 8.46 -26.20 5.48
CA ILE A 674 9.57 -25.38 4.97
C ILE A 674 10.89 -26.13 5.22
N LEU A 675 11.50 -26.65 4.16
CA LEU A 675 12.91 -27.04 4.17
C LEU A 675 13.77 -25.82 3.85
N ARG A 676 14.55 -25.36 4.84
CA ARG A 676 15.74 -24.54 4.53
C ARG A 676 16.76 -25.45 3.85
N TRP A 677 17.13 -25.10 2.62
CA TRP A 677 18.37 -25.59 2.00
C TRP A 677 19.26 -24.38 1.72
N GLU A 678 20.43 -24.34 2.36
CA GLU A 678 21.34 -23.21 2.26
C GLU A 678 22.14 -23.33 0.96
N GLY A 679 21.93 -22.40 0.02
CA GLY A 679 22.70 -22.33 -1.23
C GLY A 679 21.97 -21.68 -2.42
N PHE A 680 20.65 -21.84 -2.56
CA PHE A 680 19.90 -21.29 -3.70
C PHE A 680 18.54 -20.69 -3.30
N GLY A 681 18.28 -19.45 -3.71
CA GLY A 681 17.10 -18.66 -3.32
C GLY A 681 15.82 -19.04 -4.06
N CYS A 682 15.24 -20.21 -3.77
CA CYS A 682 13.93 -20.62 -4.28
C CYS A 682 13.22 -21.59 -3.30
N GLY A 683 12.40 -21.06 -2.40
CA GLY A 683 11.63 -21.87 -1.43
C GLY A 683 10.19 -22.08 -1.88
N PHE A 684 9.87 -23.28 -2.38
CA PHE A 684 8.50 -23.75 -2.61
C PHE A 684 8.35 -25.15 -2.02
N CYS A 685 7.22 -25.40 -1.34
CA CYS A 685 6.84 -26.69 -0.77
C CYS A 685 5.35 -26.89 -1.07
N PHE A 686 4.95 -28.07 -1.55
CA PHE A 686 3.85 -28.17 -2.52
C PHE A 686 2.58 -28.82 -1.95
N LEU A 687 1.38 -28.43 -2.42
CA LEU A 687 0.13 -29.15 -2.12
C LEU A 687 -0.97 -28.99 -3.21
N ALA A 688 -0.92 -29.88 -4.21
CA ALA A 688 -1.63 -29.79 -5.50
C ALA A 688 -3.15 -29.52 -5.50
N SER A 689 -3.91 -30.03 -4.52
CA SER A 689 -5.38 -29.98 -4.57
C SER A 689 -5.98 -28.84 -3.75
N LYS A 690 -5.32 -28.42 -2.67
CA LYS A 690 -5.78 -27.34 -1.78
C LYS A 690 -5.52 -25.97 -2.37
N GLU A 691 -4.37 -25.80 -3.01
CA GLU A 691 -4.01 -24.55 -3.68
C GLU A 691 -4.90 -24.29 -4.89
N LEU A 692 -5.21 -25.33 -5.69
CA LEU A 692 -6.15 -25.20 -6.80
C LEU A 692 -7.56 -24.78 -6.35
N ASP A 693 -8.11 -25.41 -5.30
CA ASP A 693 -9.44 -25.07 -4.78
C ASP A 693 -9.53 -23.61 -4.33
N ALA A 694 -8.54 -23.16 -3.53
CA ALA A 694 -8.45 -21.77 -3.09
C ALA A 694 -8.30 -20.78 -4.27
N ALA A 695 -7.51 -21.13 -5.29
CA ALA A 695 -7.28 -20.29 -6.46
C ALA A 695 -8.51 -20.22 -7.40
N LEU A 696 -9.25 -21.32 -7.57
CA LEU A 696 -10.52 -21.33 -8.31
C LEU A 696 -11.56 -20.42 -7.64
N VAL A 697 -11.70 -20.48 -6.30
CA VAL A 697 -12.58 -19.57 -5.55
C VAL A 697 -12.12 -18.11 -5.68
N LYS A 698 -10.82 -17.84 -5.64
CA LYS A 698 -10.24 -16.49 -5.81
C LYS A 698 -10.41 -15.91 -7.24
N LEU A 699 -10.77 -16.75 -8.21
CA LEU A 699 -11.16 -16.38 -9.58
C LEU A 699 -12.68 -16.37 -9.80
N GLY A 700 -13.48 -16.50 -8.75
CA GLY A 700 -14.94 -16.36 -8.80
C GLY A 700 -15.72 -17.65 -9.09
N ALA A 701 -15.05 -18.80 -9.22
CA ALA A 701 -15.72 -20.09 -9.33
C ALA A 701 -16.39 -20.47 -7.99
N LYS A 702 -17.50 -21.20 -8.06
CA LYS A 702 -18.24 -21.68 -6.87
C LYS A 702 -18.21 -23.21 -6.83
N TYR A 703 -17.80 -23.79 -5.71
CA TYR A 703 -17.98 -25.22 -5.52
C TYR A 703 -19.45 -25.54 -5.19
N PHE A 704 -19.96 -26.67 -5.69
CA PHE A 704 -21.22 -27.26 -5.26
C PHE A 704 -21.02 -28.43 -4.27
N ILE A 705 -19.82 -29.00 -4.23
CA ILE A 705 -19.36 -29.94 -3.20
C ILE A 705 -17.95 -29.47 -2.77
N PRO A 706 -17.69 -29.26 -1.47
CA PRO A 706 -16.36 -28.89 -0.97
C PRO A 706 -15.27 -29.88 -1.38
N LEU A 707 -14.03 -29.39 -1.53
CA LEU A 707 -12.85 -30.22 -1.80
C LEU A 707 -12.81 -31.43 -0.86
N THR A 708 -12.86 -32.62 -1.46
CA THR A 708 -12.75 -33.89 -0.75
C THR A 708 -11.38 -34.49 -1.01
N LEU A 709 -10.78 -35.09 0.02
CA LEU A 709 -9.47 -35.74 -0.06
C LEU A 709 -9.66 -37.23 0.21
N GLY A 710 -9.28 -38.08 -0.74
CA GLY A 710 -9.24 -39.52 -0.58
C GLY A 710 -7.84 -39.98 -0.21
N ASP A 711 -7.75 -40.95 0.71
CA ASP A 711 -6.49 -41.40 1.29
C ASP A 711 -6.21 -42.88 0.96
N GLU A 712 -5.04 -43.15 0.39
CA GLU A 712 -4.54 -44.51 0.15
C GLU A 712 -4.23 -45.27 1.45
N ASP A 713 -3.97 -44.58 2.57
CA ASP A 713 -3.83 -45.21 3.87
C ASP A 713 -5.21 -45.64 4.42
N GLY A 714 -5.48 -46.94 4.36
CA GLY A 714 -6.73 -47.54 4.85
C GLY A 714 -6.98 -47.40 6.35
N ALA A 715 -6.02 -46.94 7.16
CA ALA A 715 -6.18 -46.65 8.59
C ALA A 715 -6.50 -45.17 8.89
N ALA A 716 -6.11 -44.24 8.01
CA ALA A 716 -6.38 -42.80 8.15
C ALA A 716 -7.54 -42.30 7.27
N SER A 717 -7.81 -42.98 6.16
CA SER A 717 -8.95 -42.74 5.27
C SER A 717 -10.29 -42.70 6.01
N ALA A 718 -11.11 -41.70 5.70
CA ALA A 718 -12.40 -41.49 6.33
C ALA A 718 -13.40 -42.65 6.14
N ASN A 719 -13.24 -43.44 5.07
CA ASN A 719 -14.07 -44.61 4.78
C ASN A 719 -13.26 -45.94 4.74
N GLY A 720 -11.97 -45.91 5.10
CA GLY A 720 -11.10 -47.09 5.16
C GLY A 720 -10.54 -47.56 3.81
N GLY A 721 -10.13 -46.61 2.96
CA GLY A 721 -9.36 -46.80 1.73
C GLY A 721 -9.83 -45.89 0.59
N LEU A 722 -8.88 -45.43 -0.24
CA LEU A 722 -9.09 -44.48 -1.35
C LEU A 722 -10.30 -44.78 -2.24
N ASP A 723 -10.50 -46.04 -2.67
CA ASP A 723 -11.65 -46.43 -3.50
C ASP A 723 -13.01 -46.20 -2.79
N LYS A 724 -13.05 -46.30 -1.46
CA LYS A 724 -14.27 -46.08 -0.65
C LYS A 724 -14.52 -44.59 -0.42
N ASP A 725 -13.47 -43.80 -0.19
CA ASP A 725 -13.57 -42.33 -0.14
C ASP A 725 -14.08 -41.78 -1.48
N PHE A 726 -13.56 -42.31 -2.59
CA PHE A 726 -14.03 -41.97 -3.94
C PHE A 726 -15.48 -42.40 -4.17
N ALA A 727 -15.86 -43.64 -3.81
CA ALA A 727 -17.23 -44.13 -3.94
C ALA A 727 -18.24 -43.32 -3.10
N GLU A 728 -17.84 -42.80 -1.94
CA GLU A 728 -18.67 -41.91 -1.12
C GLU A 728 -18.76 -40.49 -1.71
N TRP A 729 -17.67 -39.94 -2.24
CA TRP A 729 -17.70 -38.68 -3.01
C TRP A 729 -18.58 -38.79 -4.27
N LYS A 730 -18.51 -39.91 -5.00
CA LYS A 730 -19.33 -40.22 -6.18
C LYS A 730 -20.83 -40.17 -5.88
N LYS A 731 -21.28 -40.67 -4.73
CA LYS A 731 -22.68 -40.54 -4.26
C LYS A 731 -23.07 -39.09 -4.01
N ARG A 732 -22.17 -38.28 -3.45
CA ARG A 732 -22.43 -36.84 -3.18
C ARG A 732 -22.54 -36.05 -4.49
N VAL A 733 -21.68 -36.34 -5.47
CA VAL A 733 -21.77 -35.80 -6.84
C VAL A 733 -23.12 -36.16 -7.47
N GLN A 734 -23.55 -37.43 -7.39
CA GLN A 734 -24.87 -37.84 -7.85
C GLN A 734 -26.01 -37.07 -7.15
N ALA A 735 -26.00 -36.99 -5.82
CA ALA A 735 -27.06 -36.32 -5.05
C ALA A 735 -27.15 -34.82 -5.35
N ALA A 736 -26.03 -34.14 -5.60
CA ALA A 736 -26.02 -32.73 -6.01
C ALA A 736 -26.54 -32.51 -7.44
N LEU A 737 -26.27 -33.43 -8.36
CA LEU A 737 -26.69 -33.36 -9.77
C LEU A 737 -28.13 -33.80 -10.03
N PHE A 738 -28.70 -34.70 -9.22
CA PHE A 738 -29.99 -35.35 -9.47
C PHE A 738 -30.99 -35.31 -8.30
N GLY A 739 -30.57 -34.88 -7.11
CA GLY A 739 -31.36 -35.05 -5.87
C GLY A 739 -31.28 -36.48 -5.32
N SER A 740 -31.88 -36.69 -4.14
CA SER A 740 -31.79 -37.98 -3.42
C SER A 740 -32.71 -39.09 -3.98
N ASP A 741 -33.81 -38.72 -4.65
CA ASP A 741 -34.96 -39.62 -4.81
C ASP A 741 -35.22 -40.07 -6.27
N GLU A 742 -34.55 -39.49 -7.28
CA GLU A 742 -34.76 -39.80 -8.72
C GLU A 742 -33.79 -40.88 -9.28
N ALA A 743 -33.06 -41.58 -8.42
CA ALA A 743 -32.10 -42.62 -8.81
C ALA A 743 -32.78 -43.92 -9.32
N GLY A 744 -33.31 -43.92 -10.55
CA GLY A 744 -33.75 -45.18 -11.19
C GLY A 744 -34.69 -45.15 -12.41
N LYS A 745 -34.92 -44.00 -13.07
CA LYS A 745 -35.83 -43.95 -14.25
C LYS A 745 -35.14 -43.34 -15.48
N PRO A 746 -35.05 -44.05 -16.63
CA PRO A 746 -34.54 -43.47 -17.86
C PRO A 746 -35.52 -42.40 -18.38
N ARG A 747 -35.01 -41.21 -18.73
CA ARG A 747 -35.81 -40.12 -19.29
C ARG A 747 -36.41 -40.55 -20.64
N LYS A 748 -37.71 -40.87 -20.65
CA LYS A 748 -38.44 -41.18 -21.89
C LYS A 748 -38.45 -39.99 -22.83
N LYS A 749 -37.88 -40.18 -24.02
CA LYS A 749 -38.04 -39.28 -25.17
C LYS A 749 -39.53 -39.09 -25.47
N LYS A 750 -40.05 -37.86 -25.41
CA LYS A 750 -41.37 -37.50 -25.92
C LYS A 750 -41.20 -36.78 -27.26
N ASP A 751 -41.38 -37.55 -28.33
CA ASP A 751 -41.67 -37.02 -29.66
C ASP A 751 -43.17 -36.65 -29.76
N SER A 752 -43.53 -35.90 -30.82
CA SER A 752 -44.87 -35.35 -31.13
C SER A 752 -45.41 -34.24 -30.20
N GLY A 753 -46.23 -33.30 -30.68
CA GLY A 753 -46.55 -33.02 -32.09
C GLY A 753 -47.95 -32.45 -32.34
N HIS A 754 -48.01 -31.14 -32.62
CA HIS A 754 -49.03 -30.45 -33.43
C HIS A 754 -50.48 -30.26 -32.89
N GLN A 755 -51.09 -29.17 -33.38
CA GLN A 755 -52.52 -28.99 -33.74
C GLN A 755 -53.55 -28.42 -32.73
N CYS A 756 -53.80 -27.11 -32.89
CA CYS A 756 -55.11 -26.44 -33.10
C CYS A 756 -56.33 -26.65 -32.15
N GLY A 757 -56.94 -25.53 -31.73
CA GLY A 757 -58.38 -25.30 -32.01
C GLY A 757 -59.33 -24.92 -30.85
N CYS A 758 -59.78 -23.65 -30.84
CA CYS A 758 -61.03 -23.07 -30.29
C CYS A 758 -61.58 -23.44 -28.87
N GLY A 759 -62.24 -22.52 -28.14
CA GLY A 759 -62.48 -21.09 -28.38
C GLY A 759 -63.59 -20.49 -27.49
N SER A 760 -63.68 -19.15 -27.46
CA SER A 760 -64.80 -18.24 -27.06
C SER A 760 -65.47 -18.43 -25.66
N LYS A 761 -65.85 -17.40 -24.88
CA LYS A 761 -66.36 -16.02 -25.11
C LYS A 761 -65.90 -15.08 -23.97
N ASP A 762 -66.09 -13.75 -23.92
CA ASP A 762 -66.66 -12.71 -24.83
C ASP A 762 -65.66 -11.51 -24.89
N GLY A 763 -65.89 -10.18 -25.03
CA GLY A 763 -67.03 -9.24 -25.02
C GLY A 763 -67.34 -8.66 -23.60
N LYS A 764 -67.46 -7.34 -23.34
CA LYS A 764 -67.38 -6.08 -24.14
C LYS A 764 -66.80 -4.95 -23.25
N GLY A 765 -66.32 -3.78 -23.72
CA GLY A 765 -66.10 -3.26 -25.08
C GLY A 765 -65.93 -1.71 -25.11
N GLY A 766 -65.46 -1.15 -26.25
CA GLY A 766 -65.26 0.30 -26.53
C GLY A 766 -63.89 0.86 -26.06
N GLY A 767 -63.13 1.68 -26.79
CA GLY A 767 -63.32 2.40 -28.07
C GLY A 767 -63.55 3.91 -27.87
N ASP A 768 -62.94 4.87 -28.57
CA ASP A 768 -61.86 4.96 -29.60
C ASP A 768 -61.36 6.44 -29.63
N GLY A 769 -60.28 6.91 -30.29
CA GLY A 769 -59.24 6.36 -31.18
C GLY A 769 -58.51 7.52 -31.93
N HIS A 770 -57.49 7.23 -32.78
CA HIS A 770 -56.71 8.19 -33.61
C HIS A 770 -55.80 9.22 -32.84
N GLN A 771 -54.74 9.88 -33.37
CA GLN A 771 -53.83 9.67 -34.53
C GLN A 771 -52.67 10.72 -34.49
N SER A 772 -51.42 10.36 -34.86
CA SER A 772 -50.24 11.26 -35.07
C SER A 772 -49.77 12.13 -33.86
N GLY A 773 -48.56 12.73 -33.79
CA GLY A 773 -47.35 12.72 -34.64
C GLY A 773 -46.48 13.99 -34.39
N SER A 774 -45.25 14.05 -34.94
CA SER A 774 -44.30 15.20 -34.87
C SER A 774 -43.40 15.33 -33.62
N CYS A 775 -42.48 16.32 -33.63
CA CYS A 775 -41.22 16.37 -32.87
C CYS A 775 -40.87 17.77 -32.31
N SER A 776 -39.91 17.80 -31.37
CA SER A 776 -39.04 18.92 -30.91
C SER A 776 -39.66 20.22 -30.34
N SER A 777 -39.41 20.53 -29.05
CA SER A 777 -38.47 21.60 -28.61
C SER A 777 -38.52 21.91 -27.09
N GLU A 778 -37.35 21.88 -26.44
CA GLU A 778 -36.87 22.68 -25.27
C GLU A 778 -37.65 22.79 -23.92
N CYS A 779 -36.96 22.30 -22.87
CA CYS A 779 -36.74 22.90 -21.52
C CYS A 779 -37.90 23.28 -20.56
N SER A 780 -37.99 22.57 -19.41
CA SER A 780 -37.81 23.10 -18.03
C SER A 780 -38.37 22.15 -16.94
N SER A 781 -37.73 22.14 -15.75
CA SER A 781 -38.23 21.93 -14.37
C SER A 781 -39.43 20.98 -14.05
N ASP A 782 -39.42 20.13 -13.02
CA ASP A 782 -38.42 19.82 -11.98
C ASP A 782 -38.73 18.46 -11.28
N GLU A 783 -37.70 17.92 -10.62
CA GLU A 783 -37.67 17.04 -9.42
C GLU A 783 -38.80 16.04 -9.09
N ASP A 784 -38.43 14.76 -8.98
CA ASP A 784 -38.33 14.11 -7.65
C ASP A 784 -37.07 13.21 -7.62
N GLU A 785 -36.36 13.16 -6.48
CA GLU A 785 -34.97 12.65 -6.42
C GLU A 785 -34.85 11.16 -6.04
N GLY A 786 -34.32 10.37 -6.97
CA GLY A 786 -33.67 9.10 -6.63
C GLY A 786 -32.30 9.34 -5.97
N LYS A 787 -32.16 9.03 -4.67
CA LYS A 787 -30.90 9.24 -3.94
C LYS A 787 -29.83 8.19 -4.28
N ASP A 788 -28.98 8.51 -5.24
CA ASP A 788 -27.71 7.83 -5.49
C ASP A 788 -26.71 8.02 -4.32
N GLU A 789 -26.03 6.97 -3.89
CA GLU A 789 -24.95 7.06 -2.90
C GLU A 789 -23.65 7.62 -3.51
N LYS A 790 -23.56 8.95 -3.61
CA LYS A 790 -22.35 9.67 -4.05
C LYS A 790 -21.31 9.87 -2.93
N GLY A 791 -20.34 8.97 -2.87
CA GLY A 791 -18.89 9.25 -2.72
C GLY A 791 -18.37 10.15 -1.56
N GLY A 792 -17.08 10.51 -1.67
CA GLY A 792 -16.44 11.56 -0.87
C GLY A 792 -15.37 11.12 0.13
N GLY A 793 -14.23 11.83 0.11
CA GLY A 793 -13.25 11.92 1.21
C GLY A 793 -12.25 10.76 1.45
N GLU A 794 -10.99 11.01 1.79
CA GLU A 794 -10.18 12.21 1.57
C GLU A 794 -8.67 11.94 1.79
N LYS A 795 -7.78 12.90 1.51
CA LYS A 795 -6.36 12.85 1.89
C LYS A 795 -6.02 13.94 2.92
N VAL A 796 -5.96 13.58 4.20
CA VAL A 796 -5.41 14.47 5.23
C VAL A 796 -3.88 14.51 5.12
N MET A 797 -3.32 15.64 4.67
CA MET A 797 -1.89 15.86 4.49
C MET A 797 -1.47 17.19 5.15
N ASP A 798 -0.66 17.11 6.21
CA ASP A 798 -0.55 18.17 7.21
C ASP A 798 0.73 19.03 7.13
N MET A 799 0.59 20.13 6.37
CA MET A 799 0.97 21.53 6.65
C MET A 799 2.36 21.99 7.19
N GLU A 800 3.29 21.15 7.64
CA GLU A 800 4.64 21.65 8.06
C GLU A 800 5.75 21.48 6.98
N ASP A 801 5.74 20.44 6.15
CA ASP A 801 6.86 20.12 5.24
C ASP A 801 6.99 21.04 4.00
N LEU A 802 5.97 21.82 3.63
CA LEU A 802 6.03 22.65 2.41
C LEU A 802 6.97 23.87 2.52
N GLY A 803 7.10 24.47 3.70
CA GLY A 803 7.84 25.73 3.88
C GLY A 803 9.36 25.57 3.89
N SER A 804 9.86 24.54 4.59
CA SER A 804 11.32 24.32 4.70
C SER A 804 11.95 23.86 3.39
N TYR A 805 11.24 22.98 2.67
CA TYR A 805 11.79 22.24 1.53
C TYR A 805 12.14 23.14 0.34
N MET A 806 11.33 24.17 0.04
CA MET A 806 11.65 25.14 -1.01
C MET A 806 12.78 26.11 -0.64
N SER A 807 12.88 26.53 0.63
CA SER A 807 13.90 27.51 1.04
C SER A 807 15.31 26.93 0.99
N GLN A 808 15.49 25.67 1.43
CA GLN A 808 16.82 25.01 1.45
C GLN A 808 17.33 24.63 0.05
N LEU A 809 16.45 24.48 -0.94
CA LEU A 809 16.84 24.26 -2.34
C LEU A 809 17.39 25.53 -3.03
N LEU A 810 17.13 26.72 -2.49
CA LEU A 810 17.55 27.99 -3.10
C LEU A 810 18.89 28.53 -2.57
N SER A 811 19.25 28.24 -1.32
CA SER A 811 20.47 28.77 -0.68
C SER A 811 21.73 27.91 -0.89
N ALA A 812 21.60 26.62 -1.25
CA ALA A 812 22.71 25.68 -1.38
C ALA A 812 23.60 25.87 -2.64
N LYS A 813 23.69 27.09 -3.20
CA LYS A 813 24.46 27.43 -4.40
C LYS A 813 25.64 28.40 -4.15
N LYS A 814 26.46 28.15 -3.10
CA LYS A 814 27.81 28.74 -2.97
C LYS A 814 28.71 28.06 -1.91
N GLY A 815 29.85 27.51 -2.34
CA GLY A 815 31.15 27.70 -1.68
C GLY A 815 31.67 26.72 -0.60
N LYS A 816 32.48 25.75 -1.05
CA LYS A 816 33.58 25.05 -0.30
C LYS A 816 33.21 24.02 0.80
N ARG A 817 34.23 23.28 1.24
CA ARG A 817 34.21 21.96 1.89
C ARG A 817 34.85 21.99 3.29
N PRO A 818 34.46 21.11 4.23
CA PRO A 818 35.34 20.58 5.28
C PRO A 818 36.06 19.28 4.84
N THR A 819 37.10 18.88 5.57
CA THR A 819 37.90 17.65 5.39
C THR A 819 37.50 16.53 6.38
N PRO A 820 37.91 15.25 6.18
CA PRO A 820 37.22 14.11 6.77
C PRO A 820 38.06 13.22 7.71
N GLU A 821 37.71 13.18 8.99
CA GLU A 821 38.13 12.13 9.94
C GLU A 821 36.91 11.81 10.86
N GLY A 822 36.53 10.57 11.16
CA GLY A 822 37.00 9.26 10.66
C GLY A 822 35.83 8.34 10.22
N ARG A 823 36.14 7.18 9.63
CA ARG A 823 35.16 6.26 9.03
C ARG A 823 34.69 5.15 9.99
N GLY A 824 33.37 4.99 10.10
CA GLY A 824 32.72 3.68 10.08
C GLY A 824 32.26 3.36 8.64
N GLU A 825 31.99 2.09 8.33
CA GLU A 825 31.87 1.62 6.93
C GLU A 825 30.73 2.25 6.11
N SER A 826 30.95 2.35 4.79
CA SER A 826 30.11 3.12 3.87
C SER A 826 29.07 2.28 3.15
N GLY A 827 27.78 2.58 3.36
CA GLY A 827 26.66 2.05 2.57
C GLY A 827 25.96 3.12 1.75
N VAL A 828 26.13 3.10 0.42
CA VAL A 828 25.24 3.86 -0.49
C VAL A 828 23.91 3.10 -0.58
N LYS A 829 22.78 3.81 -0.44
CA LYS A 829 21.45 3.18 -0.35
C LYS A 829 21.05 2.48 -1.66
N GLU A 830 20.53 1.26 -1.54
CA GLU A 830 19.98 0.50 -2.67
C GLU A 830 18.67 1.12 -3.20
N MET A 831 18.40 0.94 -4.50
CA MET A 831 17.16 1.47 -5.12
C MET A 831 15.95 0.58 -4.81
N ILE A 832 16.16 -0.73 -4.78
CA ILE A 832 15.15 -1.75 -4.46
C ILE A 832 15.15 -2.01 -2.95
N THR A 833 14.17 -1.45 -2.22
CA THR A 833 13.91 -1.81 -0.82
C THR A 833 13.30 -3.22 -0.70
N PRO A 834 13.36 -3.88 0.47
CA PRO A 834 12.74 -5.19 0.67
C PRO A 834 11.25 -5.23 0.30
N ASP A 835 10.47 -4.24 0.73
CA ASP A 835 9.03 -4.16 0.44
C ASP A 835 8.76 -3.99 -1.07
N LEU A 836 9.59 -3.18 -1.76
CA LEU A 836 9.50 -3.00 -3.20
C LEU A 836 9.93 -4.26 -3.96
N ARG A 837 10.91 -5.02 -3.41
CA ARG A 837 11.33 -6.32 -3.94
C ARG A 837 10.16 -7.30 -3.93
N GLU A 838 9.50 -7.46 -2.78
CA GLU A 838 8.33 -8.33 -2.65
C GLU A 838 7.17 -7.90 -3.58
N ALA A 839 6.83 -6.61 -3.60
CA ALA A 839 5.74 -6.08 -4.40
C ALA A 839 5.95 -6.26 -5.91
N LEU A 840 7.15 -5.99 -6.43
CA LEU A 840 7.46 -6.17 -7.85
C LEU A 840 7.61 -7.66 -8.22
N THR A 841 8.16 -8.50 -7.34
CA THR A 841 8.22 -9.95 -7.59
C THR A 841 6.82 -10.56 -7.70
N LYS A 842 5.86 -10.14 -6.85
CA LYS A 842 4.43 -10.51 -6.98
C LYS A 842 3.81 -10.04 -8.30
N GLN A 843 4.22 -8.88 -8.81
CA GLN A 843 3.82 -8.38 -10.15
C GLN A 843 4.55 -9.07 -11.32
N GLY A 844 5.23 -10.20 -11.09
CA GLY A 844 5.89 -11.00 -12.12
C GLY A 844 7.22 -10.44 -12.64
N TYR A 845 7.82 -9.47 -11.96
CA TYR A 845 9.19 -9.03 -12.28
C TYR A 845 10.23 -10.05 -11.79
N ARG A 846 11.40 -10.07 -12.43
CA ARG A 846 12.63 -10.68 -11.93
C ARG A 846 13.63 -9.55 -11.74
N LEU A 847 13.95 -9.27 -10.49
CA LEU A 847 14.74 -8.09 -10.11
C LEU A 847 16.22 -8.43 -10.10
N VAL A 848 17.00 -7.60 -10.78
CA VAL A 848 18.43 -7.79 -11.01
C VAL A 848 19.19 -6.81 -10.10
N GLY A 849 20.12 -7.35 -9.32
CA GLY A 849 20.91 -6.57 -8.36
C GLY A 849 20.06 -5.73 -7.41
N THR A 850 20.41 -4.45 -7.31
CA THR A 850 19.90 -3.45 -6.38
C THR A 850 19.06 -2.37 -7.03
N HIS A 851 19.02 -2.29 -8.37
CA HIS A 851 18.29 -1.26 -9.12
C HIS A 851 17.68 -1.64 -10.47
N SER A 852 17.87 -2.89 -10.93
CA SER A 852 17.51 -3.33 -12.30
C SER A 852 16.38 -4.38 -12.32
N GLY A 853 15.86 -4.73 -13.50
CA GLY A 853 14.89 -5.82 -13.62
C GLY A 853 14.49 -6.22 -15.03
N VAL A 854 13.91 -7.42 -15.13
CA VAL A 854 13.43 -8.08 -16.36
C VAL A 854 11.99 -8.58 -16.15
N LYS A 855 11.19 -8.64 -17.22
CA LYS A 855 9.84 -9.22 -17.21
C LYS A 855 9.56 -9.99 -18.50
N MET A 856 8.60 -10.91 -18.46
CA MET A 856 8.11 -11.60 -19.66
C MET A 856 7.04 -10.74 -20.36
N CYS A 857 7.37 -10.22 -21.54
CA CYS A 857 6.43 -9.48 -22.38
C CYS A 857 5.24 -10.38 -22.79
N ARG A 858 4.03 -9.79 -22.86
CA ARG A 858 2.80 -10.48 -23.29
C ARG A 858 2.95 -11.12 -24.67
N TRP A 859 3.60 -10.45 -25.60
CA TRP A 859 3.75 -10.92 -26.98
C TRP A 859 4.81 -12.00 -27.13
N THR A 860 5.81 -12.06 -26.25
CA THR A 860 6.74 -13.19 -26.13
C THR A 860 5.97 -14.48 -25.83
N LYS A 861 5.05 -14.44 -24.85
CA LYS A 861 4.14 -15.57 -24.53
C LYS A 861 3.26 -15.99 -25.72
N SER A 862 2.81 -15.01 -26.52
CA SER A 862 1.95 -15.22 -27.69
C SER A 862 2.69 -15.88 -28.86
N MET A 863 3.86 -15.35 -29.22
CA MET A 863 4.66 -15.83 -30.36
C MET A 863 5.34 -17.18 -30.07
N LEU A 864 5.72 -17.45 -28.82
CA LEU A 864 6.11 -18.81 -28.37
C LEU A 864 5.02 -19.86 -28.65
N ARG A 865 3.74 -19.45 -28.65
CA ARG A 865 2.57 -20.31 -28.93
C ARG A 865 2.10 -20.25 -30.39
N GLY A 866 2.83 -19.54 -31.26
CA GLY A 866 2.42 -19.33 -32.64
C GLY A 866 1.15 -18.49 -32.82
N ARG A 867 0.80 -17.63 -31.85
CA ARG A 867 -0.46 -16.85 -31.80
C ARG A 867 -0.31 -15.38 -32.23
N GLY A 868 0.87 -14.98 -32.70
CA GLY A 868 1.19 -13.63 -33.19
C GLY A 868 2.21 -12.90 -32.32
N GLY A 869 3.16 -12.22 -32.96
CA GLY A 869 4.09 -11.28 -32.35
C GLY A 869 3.48 -9.91 -32.04
N CYS A 870 4.28 -9.00 -31.49
CA CYS A 870 3.86 -7.60 -31.26
C CYS A 870 3.93 -6.76 -32.54
N TYR A 871 3.37 -5.54 -32.50
CA TYR A 871 3.44 -4.61 -33.63
C TYR A 871 4.85 -4.30 -34.15
N LYS A 872 5.89 -4.41 -33.31
CA LYS A 872 7.28 -4.21 -33.74
C LYS A 872 7.82 -5.35 -34.61
N HIS A 873 7.15 -6.51 -34.62
CA HIS A 873 7.38 -7.57 -35.61
C HIS A 873 6.95 -7.07 -36.99
N ALA A 874 5.72 -6.55 -37.12
CA ALA A 874 5.24 -5.94 -38.36
C ALA A 874 6.09 -4.73 -38.79
N PHE A 875 6.38 -3.80 -37.87
CA PHE A 875 7.04 -2.53 -38.23
C PHE A 875 8.53 -2.69 -38.56
N TYR A 876 9.24 -3.56 -37.81
CA TYR A 876 10.71 -3.58 -37.78
C TYR A 876 11.34 -4.99 -37.84
N GLY A 877 10.54 -6.07 -37.87
CA GLY A 877 11.03 -7.45 -37.85
C GLY A 877 11.47 -7.97 -36.47
N ILE A 878 11.03 -7.36 -35.35
CA ILE A 878 11.38 -7.84 -34.00
C ILE A 878 10.64 -9.16 -33.68
N GLU A 879 11.38 -10.27 -33.72
CA GLU A 879 10.92 -11.58 -33.26
C GLU A 879 10.60 -11.53 -31.75
N SER A 880 9.30 -11.49 -31.43
CA SER A 880 8.83 -11.15 -30.08
C SER A 880 9.11 -12.24 -29.04
N HIS A 881 9.28 -13.51 -29.45
CA HIS A 881 9.74 -14.60 -28.59
C HIS A 881 11.23 -14.54 -28.24
N ARG A 882 12.02 -13.72 -28.95
CA ARG A 882 13.48 -13.53 -28.77
C ARG A 882 13.85 -12.16 -28.19
N CYS A 883 12.85 -11.45 -27.68
CA CYS A 883 12.98 -10.11 -27.14
C CYS A 883 12.97 -10.14 -25.60
N MET A 884 14.08 -9.69 -25.00
CA MET A 884 14.19 -9.48 -23.56
C MET A 884 13.68 -8.08 -23.20
N GLU A 885 12.59 -8.00 -22.44
CA GLU A 885 12.06 -6.74 -21.90
C GLU A 885 12.70 -6.45 -20.53
N ALA A 886 13.48 -5.38 -20.45
CA ALA A 886 14.37 -5.09 -19.34
C ALA A 886 14.44 -3.58 -18.99
N THR A 887 15.04 -3.28 -17.83
CA THR A 887 15.52 -1.94 -17.49
C THR A 887 16.74 -2.00 -16.55
N PRO A 888 17.77 -1.16 -16.75
CA PRO A 888 18.87 -0.96 -15.80
C PRO A 888 18.53 0.06 -14.71
N SER A 889 17.34 0.68 -14.75
CA SER A 889 16.91 1.67 -13.76
C SER A 889 15.41 1.59 -13.55
N LEU A 890 14.97 1.21 -12.34
CA LEU A 890 13.55 1.29 -11.95
C LEU A 890 13.11 2.74 -11.62
N ALA A 891 14.05 3.67 -11.46
CA ALA A 891 13.81 5.08 -11.15
C ALA A 891 13.52 5.92 -12.40
N CYS A 892 12.75 7.01 -12.26
CA CYS A 892 12.46 7.94 -13.36
C CYS A 892 12.24 9.38 -12.86
N ALA A 893 12.36 10.35 -13.78
CA ALA A 893 12.05 11.76 -13.56
C ALA A 893 10.55 12.13 -13.71
N ASN A 894 9.70 11.25 -14.27
CA ASN A 894 8.29 11.53 -14.56
C ASN A 894 7.32 10.63 -13.76
N LYS A 895 6.08 11.09 -13.58
CA LYS A 895 5.00 10.43 -12.82
C LYS A 895 3.71 10.36 -13.63
N CYS A 896 3.81 9.87 -14.87
CA CYS A 896 2.76 9.96 -15.88
C CYS A 896 1.44 9.30 -15.45
N VAL A 897 0.31 9.92 -15.77
CA VAL A 897 -1.05 9.49 -15.34
C VAL A 897 -1.46 8.11 -15.86
N PHE A 898 -0.96 7.71 -17.03
CA PHE A 898 -1.17 6.40 -17.65
C PHE A 898 -0.06 5.40 -17.29
N CYS A 899 0.99 5.82 -16.56
CA CYS A 899 2.14 4.99 -16.29
C CYS A 899 1.76 3.84 -15.35
N TRP A 900 2.07 2.61 -15.73
CA TRP A 900 1.81 1.39 -14.94
C TRP A 900 2.56 1.33 -13.60
N ARG A 901 3.37 2.35 -13.29
CA ARG A 901 4.05 2.51 -12.00
C ARG A 901 3.03 2.81 -10.91
N HIS A 902 2.82 1.84 -10.01
CA HIS A 902 2.28 2.15 -8.70
C HIS A 902 3.13 3.23 -8.00
N HIS A 903 2.49 4.01 -7.11
CA HIS A 903 3.09 5.11 -6.35
C HIS A 903 4.33 4.73 -5.50
N SER A 904 4.64 3.44 -5.40
CA SER A 904 5.77 2.82 -4.70
C SER A 904 7.10 2.88 -5.47
N ASN A 905 7.07 3.07 -6.79
CA ASN A 905 8.31 2.98 -7.58
C ASN A 905 9.22 4.21 -7.36
N PRO A 906 10.56 4.04 -7.43
CA PRO A 906 11.50 5.11 -7.15
C PRO A 906 11.38 6.26 -8.16
N VAL A 907 11.65 7.48 -7.72
CA VAL A 907 11.77 8.65 -8.59
C VAL A 907 13.00 9.50 -8.22
N GLY A 908 13.51 10.24 -9.20
CA GLY A 908 14.64 11.14 -9.01
C GLY A 908 15.04 11.86 -10.29
N THR A 909 15.76 12.97 -10.13
CA THR A 909 16.34 13.78 -11.21
C THR A 909 17.84 13.50 -11.41
N GLU A 910 18.45 12.72 -10.53
CA GLU A 910 19.86 12.33 -10.55
C GLU A 910 20.08 10.94 -9.94
N TRP A 911 21.18 10.28 -10.29
CA TRP A 911 21.54 8.99 -9.71
C TRP A 911 22.15 9.15 -8.32
N ARG A 912 21.58 8.43 -7.34
CA ARG A 912 21.91 8.56 -5.91
C ARG A 912 21.93 7.23 -5.14
N TRP A 913 21.94 6.12 -5.88
CA TRP A 913 21.84 4.78 -5.33
C TRP A 913 23.17 4.03 -5.47
N LYS A 914 23.29 2.89 -4.79
CA LYS A 914 24.30 1.88 -5.14
C LYS A 914 24.17 1.57 -6.63
N THR A 915 25.30 1.55 -7.32
CA THR A 915 25.39 1.22 -8.75
C THR A 915 25.94 -0.19 -8.87
N ASP A 916 25.21 -1.06 -9.54
CA ASP A 916 25.66 -2.41 -9.89
C ASP A 916 26.42 -2.36 -11.24
N ASP A 917 27.31 -3.33 -11.47
CA ASP A 917 28.13 -3.40 -12.68
C ASP A 917 27.29 -3.80 -13.93
N PRO A 918 27.52 -3.21 -15.12
CA PRO A 918 26.72 -3.52 -16.29
C PRO A 918 26.90 -4.95 -16.83
N GLU A 919 28.02 -5.63 -16.57
CA GLU A 919 28.20 -7.06 -16.90
C GLU A 919 27.40 -7.96 -15.97
N ASP A 920 27.39 -7.67 -14.66
CA ASP A 920 26.54 -8.34 -13.68
C ASP A 920 25.06 -8.19 -14.06
N ILE A 921 24.61 -6.95 -14.33
CA ILE A 921 23.22 -6.68 -14.71
C ILE A 921 22.84 -7.46 -15.98
N LEU A 922 23.70 -7.48 -17.01
CA LEU A 922 23.37 -8.16 -18.26
C LEU A 922 23.36 -9.69 -18.11
N ARG A 923 24.32 -10.27 -17.37
CA ARG A 923 24.37 -11.70 -17.08
C ARG A 923 23.09 -12.16 -16.38
N ASP A 924 22.73 -11.48 -15.29
CA ASP A 924 21.62 -11.87 -14.43
C ASP A 924 20.27 -11.59 -15.12
N ALA A 925 20.17 -10.52 -15.92
CA ALA A 925 19.02 -10.23 -16.78
C ALA A 925 18.77 -11.36 -17.79
N LEU A 926 19.81 -11.79 -18.52
CA LEU A 926 19.70 -12.90 -19.48
C LEU A 926 19.37 -14.22 -18.77
N GLN A 927 20.00 -14.52 -17.62
CA GLN A 927 19.70 -15.71 -16.83
C GLN A 927 18.23 -15.75 -16.38
N HIS A 928 17.69 -14.61 -15.91
CA HIS A 928 16.28 -14.51 -15.55
C HIS A 928 15.34 -14.57 -16.76
N HIS A 929 15.68 -13.96 -17.89
CA HIS A 929 14.90 -14.06 -19.13
C HIS A 929 14.81 -15.51 -19.61
N TYR A 930 15.94 -16.22 -19.71
CA TYR A 930 15.97 -17.63 -20.09
C TYR A 930 15.31 -18.54 -19.04
N GLY A 931 15.36 -18.18 -17.75
CA GLY A 931 14.56 -18.83 -16.71
C GLY A 931 13.05 -18.72 -16.96
N LEU A 932 12.58 -17.52 -17.32
CA LEU A 932 11.18 -17.27 -17.69
C LEU A 932 10.78 -17.99 -18.98
N ILE A 933 11.67 -18.10 -19.99
CA ILE A 933 11.39 -18.87 -21.22
C ILE A 933 11.29 -20.37 -20.91
N ARG A 934 12.23 -20.94 -20.14
CA ARG A 934 12.20 -22.37 -19.75
C ARG A 934 10.94 -22.76 -18.98
N GLN A 935 10.32 -21.82 -18.24
CA GLN A 935 9.05 -22.06 -17.54
C GLN A 935 7.87 -22.37 -18.48
N PHE A 936 7.98 -22.08 -19.79
CA PHE A 936 6.97 -22.46 -20.79
C PHE A 936 7.14 -23.90 -21.33
N LYS A 937 8.16 -24.66 -20.90
CA LYS A 937 8.32 -26.05 -21.37
C LYS A 937 7.14 -26.91 -20.93
N GLY A 938 6.57 -27.65 -21.87
CA GLY A 938 5.37 -28.49 -21.64
C GLY A 938 4.04 -27.71 -21.63
N VAL A 939 4.05 -26.41 -21.87
CA VAL A 939 2.82 -25.59 -21.93
C VAL A 939 2.09 -25.85 -23.26
N PRO A 940 0.78 -26.18 -23.27
CA PRO A 940 0.04 -26.47 -24.49
C PRO A 940 0.13 -25.34 -25.53
N GLY A 941 0.30 -25.73 -26.78
CA GLY A 941 0.42 -24.82 -27.92
C GLY A 941 1.78 -24.13 -28.09
N VAL A 942 2.73 -24.26 -27.15
CA VAL A 942 4.09 -23.74 -27.36
C VAL A 942 4.80 -24.57 -28.43
N LYS A 943 5.34 -23.89 -29.44
CA LYS A 943 6.12 -24.52 -30.52
C LYS A 943 7.57 -24.76 -30.04
N ALA A 944 8.18 -25.90 -30.39
CA ALA A 944 9.48 -26.32 -29.85
C ALA A 944 10.67 -25.52 -30.43
N ASP A 945 10.62 -25.26 -31.74
CA ASP A 945 11.47 -24.32 -32.49
C ASP A 945 11.48 -22.92 -31.84
N ARG A 946 10.30 -22.33 -31.61
CA ARG A 946 10.18 -21.00 -31.00
C ARG A 946 10.67 -20.97 -29.55
N MET A 947 10.59 -22.09 -28.82
CA MET A 947 11.19 -22.23 -27.50
C MET A 947 12.71 -22.25 -27.54
N GLU A 948 13.31 -22.97 -28.49
CA GLU A 948 14.76 -23.03 -28.68
C GLU A 948 15.32 -21.66 -29.11
N GLU A 949 14.69 -21.02 -30.10
CA GLU A 949 15.01 -19.65 -30.54
C GLU A 949 14.89 -18.62 -29.40
N GLY A 950 13.89 -18.76 -28.53
CA GLY A 950 13.68 -17.90 -27.36
C GLY A 950 14.73 -18.05 -26.25
N LEU A 951 15.54 -19.12 -26.26
CA LEU A 951 16.70 -19.28 -25.38
C LEU A 951 17.97 -18.60 -25.94
N ALA A 952 17.88 -17.98 -27.12
CA ALA A 952 18.91 -17.15 -27.72
C ALA A 952 18.33 -15.76 -28.06
N ALA A 953 18.28 -14.88 -27.05
CA ALA A 953 17.71 -13.55 -27.19
C ALA A 953 18.51 -12.70 -28.22
N LYS A 954 17.78 -12.08 -29.17
CA LYS A 954 18.35 -11.26 -30.25
C LYS A 954 18.04 -9.77 -30.11
N HIS A 955 17.08 -9.42 -29.25
CA HIS A 955 16.60 -8.05 -29.06
C HIS A 955 16.48 -7.72 -27.57
N CYS A 956 16.94 -6.55 -27.15
CA CYS A 956 16.78 -6.03 -25.78
C CYS A 956 15.95 -4.74 -25.82
N ALA A 957 14.74 -4.82 -25.27
CA ALA A 957 13.84 -3.69 -25.12
C ALA A 957 14.08 -3.02 -23.76
N LEU A 958 14.87 -1.95 -23.78
CA LEU A 958 15.15 -1.09 -22.63
C LEU A 958 13.99 -0.12 -22.47
N SER A 959 12.87 -0.65 -21.98
CA SER A 959 11.58 0.04 -21.94
C SER A 959 10.62 -0.46 -20.85
N LEU A 960 11.06 -1.37 -19.97
CA LEU A 960 10.18 -2.10 -19.06
C LEU A 960 9.48 -1.20 -18.02
N VAL A 961 10.27 -0.40 -17.29
CA VAL A 961 9.82 0.58 -16.29
C VAL A 961 11.01 1.48 -15.91
N GLY A 962 10.74 2.57 -15.20
CA GLY A 962 11.76 3.59 -14.87
C GLY A 962 12.19 4.39 -16.10
N GLU A 963 13.44 4.88 -16.08
CA GLU A 963 14.10 5.66 -17.13
C GLU A 963 15.51 5.07 -17.36
N PRO A 964 15.72 4.26 -18.41
CA PRO A 964 16.98 3.57 -18.64
C PRO A 964 18.20 4.48 -18.82
N ILE A 965 18.04 5.67 -19.44
CA ILE A 965 19.17 6.59 -19.69
C ILE A 965 19.70 7.25 -18.40
N MET A 966 19.00 7.07 -17.27
CA MET A 966 19.39 7.54 -15.95
C MET A 966 20.50 6.69 -15.31
N TYR A 967 20.74 5.47 -15.80
CA TYR A 967 21.79 4.57 -15.28
C TYR A 967 23.19 5.06 -15.71
N PRO A 968 24.14 5.28 -14.77
CA PRO A 968 25.43 5.92 -15.07
C PRO A 968 26.26 5.23 -16.16
N HIS A 969 26.23 3.89 -16.22
CA HIS A 969 27.04 3.11 -17.18
C HIS A 969 26.19 2.56 -18.34
N ILE A 970 25.14 3.30 -18.75
CA ILE A 970 24.26 2.92 -19.87
C ILE A 970 25.03 2.70 -21.18
N ASP A 971 26.09 3.47 -21.43
CA ASP A 971 26.96 3.27 -22.60
C ASP A 971 27.66 1.90 -22.59
N ALA A 972 28.28 1.52 -21.46
CA ALA A 972 28.91 0.22 -21.29
C ALA A 972 27.88 -0.92 -21.41
N PHE A 973 26.68 -0.74 -20.84
CA PHE A 973 25.59 -1.72 -20.97
C PHE A 973 25.15 -1.94 -22.42
N LEU A 974 25.08 -0.87 -23.23
CA LEU A 974 24.79 -0.96 -24.67
C LEU A 974 25.90 -1.69 -25.42
N ARG A 975 27.18 -1.35 -25.17
CA ARG A 975 28.33 -2.07 -25.77
C ARG A 975 28.30 -3.56 -25.44
N LEU A 976 27.90 -3.93 -24.24
CA LEU A 976 27.81 -5.34 -23.79
C LEU A 976 26.66 -6.11 -24.45
N LEU A 977 25.56 -5.44 -24.85
CA LEU A 977 24.52 -6.03 -25.68
C LEU A 977 25.04 -6.30 -27.11
N HIS A 978 25.69 -5.31 -27.73
CA HIS A 978 26.21 -5.43 -29.10
C HIS A 978 27.36 -6.45 -29.21
N ARG A 979 28.26 -6.52 -28.22
CA ARG A 979 29.27 -7.59 -28.09
C ARG A 979 28.69 -9.01 -28.03
N ARG A 980 27.39 -9.15 -27.70
CA ARG A 980 26.66 -10.44 -27.71
C ARG A 980 25.73 -10.57 -28.93
N ARG A 981 25.86 -9.68 -29.91
CA ARG A 981 25.00 -9.49 -31.10
C ARG A 981 23.51 -9.40 -30.75
N ILE A 982 23.20 -8.72 -29.64
CA ILE A 982 21.84 -8.39 -29.20
C ILE A 982 21.54 -6.94 -29.59
N SER A 983 20.48 -6.72 -30.36
CA SER A 983 20.06 -5.38 -30.79
C SER A 983 19.40 -4.59 -29.66
N SER A 984 19.60 -3.27 -29.64
CA SER A 984 19.20 -2.38 -28.54
C SER A 984 18.07 -1.42 -28.93
N PHE A 985 16.99 -1.44 -28.16
CA PHE A 985 15.82 -0.57 -28.34
C PHE A 985 15.65 0.27 -27.08
N LEU A 986 16.19 1.49 -27.09
CA LEU A 986 16.21 2.38 -25.93
C LEU A 986 14.99 3.32 -25.96
N VAL A 987 14.20 3.32 -24.89
CA VAL A 987 13.07 4.24 -24.71
C VAL A 987 13.39 5.22 -23.58
N THR A 988 13.25 6.52 -23.86
CA THR A 988 13.42 7.59 -22.88
C THR A 988 12.22 8.55 -22.86
N ASN A 989 12.08 9.27 -21.74
CA ASN A 989 11.09 10.33 -21.52
C ASN A 989 11.60 11.75 -21.87
N ALA A 990 12.76 11.86 -22.53
CA ALA A 990 13.34 13.14 -22.95
C ALA A 990 13.57 14.16 -21.81
N GLN A 991 13.89 13.69 -20.59
CA GLN A 991 14.28 14.55 -19.46
C GLN A 991 15.79 14.57 -19.18
N PHE A 992 16.58 13.87 -20.00
CA PHE A 992 18.02 13.76 -19.85
C PHE A 992 18.70 13.99 -21.21
N PRO A 993 18.81 15.24 -21.69
CA PRO A 993 19.51 15.55 -22.94
C PRO A 993 21.03 15.31 -22.85
N GLN A 994 21.60 15.41 -21.65
CA GLN A 994 23.06 15.38 -21.43
C GLN A 994 23.77 14.13 -21.99
N PRO A 995 23.25 12.89 -21.84
CA PRO A 995 23.88 11.71 -22.47
C PRO A 995 23.60 11.58 -23.97
N MET A 996 22.64 12.34 -24.52
CA MET A 996 22.21 12.24 -25.92
C MET A 996 23.03 13.16 -26.85
N ARG A 997 23.49 14.31 -26.34
CA ARG A 997 24.26 15.32 -27.10
C ARG A 997 25.55 14.75 -27.71
N PRO A 998 25.95 15.18 -28.93
CA PRO A 998 27.31 15.01 -29.43
C PRO A 998 28.34 15.76 -28.57
N ARG A 999 29.61 15.33 -28.59
CA ARG A 999 30.72 16.06 -27.98
C ARG A 999 31.09 17.32 -28.77
N THR A 1000 31.47 18.39 -28.06
CA THR A 1000 32.10 19.59 -28.64
C THR A 1000 33.54 19.76 -28.11
N GLU A 1001 34.38 20.53 -28.81
CA GLU A 1001 35.76 20.84 -28.39
C GLU A 1001 35.85 21.47 -26.99
N LYS A 1002 34.78 22.16 -26.53
CA LYS A 1002 34.70 22.73 -25.17
C LYS A 1002 34.53 21.67 -24.08
N ASP A 1003 33.94 20.53 -24.41
CA ASP A 1003 33.69 19.46 -23.45
C ASP A 1003 34.98 18.68 -23.16
N GLU A 1004 35.85 18.48 -24.16
CA GLU A 1004 37.16 17.83 -23.97
C GLU A 1004 38.06 18.61 -23.01
N LEU A 1005 38.13 19.94 -23.17
CA LEU A 1005 38.88 20.82 -22.27
C LEU A 1005 38.32 20.81 -20.84
N THR A 1006 37.02 20.54 -20.69
CA THR A 1006 36.35 20.43 -19.37
C THR A 1006 36.60 19.06 -18.71
N LEU A 1007 36.71 18.00 -19.51
CA LEU A 1007 37.08 16.64 -19.10
C LEU A 1007 38.48 16.58 -18.47
N LEU A 1008 39.47 17.23 -19.10
CA LEU A 1008 40.85 17.34 -18.61
C LEU A 1008 40.99 17.96 -17.20
N LEU A 1009 39.99 18.72 -16.75
CA LEU A 1009 39.96 19.39 -15.44
C LEU A 1009 39.12 18.65 -14.38
N SER A 1010 38.40 17.59 -14.76
CA SER A 1010 37.27 17.05 -13.98
C SER A 1010 37.35 15.53 -13.79
N VAL A 1011 38.18 15.06 -12.85
CA VAL A 1011 38.42 13.63 -12.51
C VAL A 1011 37.21 12.92 -11.84
N LYS A 1012 35.98 13.20 -12.29
CA LYS A 1012 34.70 12.65 -11.78
C LYS A 1012 33.56 12.55 -12.80
N MET A 1013 33.79 12.83 -14.09
CA MET A 1013 32.82 12.47 -15.14
C MET A 1013 33.48 11.56 -16.17
N GLU A 1014 33.10 10.27 -16.12
CA GLU A 1014 33.24 9.36 -17.25
C GLU A 1014 32.35 9.84 -18.41
N SER A 1015 32.77 9.55 -19.65
CA SER A 1015 32.22 10.15 -20.87
C SER A 1015 30.72 9.94 -21.04
N ARG A 1016 29.95 11.03 -21.13
CA ARG A 1016 28.48 11.04 -21.26
C ARG A 1016 28.02 11.14 -22.71
N GLU A 1017 28.55 10.30 -23.59
CA GLU A 1017 28.04 10.18 -24.96
C GLU A 1017 27.46 8.78 -25.14
N LEU A 1018 26.17 8.70 -25.47
CA LEU A 1018 25.50 7.43 -25.72
C LEU A 1018 26.02 6.80 -27.02
N SER A 1019 26.56 5.57 -26.95
CA SER A 1019 26.84 4.73 -28.11
C SER A 1019 25.67 4.64 -29.09
N PRO A 1020 25.94 4.31 -30.37
CA PRO A 1020 24.90 3.93 -31.31
C PRO A 1020 23.97 2.85 -30.75
N VAL A 1021 22.67 3.06 -30.82
CA VAL A 1021 21.63 2.07 -30.51
C VAL A 1021 20.95 1.59 -31.80
N THR A 1022 20.35 0.40 -31.79
CA THR A 1022 19.65 -0.10 -32.99
C THR A 1022 18.42 0.74 -33.34
N GLN A 1023 17.69 1.22 -32.33
CA GLN A 1023 16.62 2.21 -32.51
C GLN A 1023 16.34 2.99 -31.22
N LEU A 1024 16.32 4.32 -31.31
CA LEU A 1024 16.14 5.25 -30.19
C LEU A 1024 14.71 5.82 -30.20
N TYR A 1025 14.02 5.74 -29.06
CA TYR A 1025 12.63 6.17 -28.92
C TYR A 1025 12.51 7.29 -27.88
N VAL A 1026 11.83 8.36 -28.24
CA VAL A 1026 11.27 9.32 -27.28
C VAL A 1026 9.76 9.11 -27.17
N SER A 1027 9.25 9.11 -25.94
CA SER A 1027 7.79 9.10 -25.70
C SER A 1027 7.28 10.54 -25.73
N VAL A 1028 6.34 10.82 -26.63
CA VAL A 1028 5.81 12.16 -26.93
C VAL A 1028 4.33 12.17 -26.52
N ASP A 1029 4.10 12.06 -25.21
CA ASP A 1029 2.76 11.75 -24.67
C ASP A 1029 1.83 12.97 -24.53
N ALA A 1030 2.32 14.16 -24.89
CA ALA A 1030 1.55 15.39 -25.10
C ALA A 1030 2.31 16.33 -26.04
N ALA A 1031 1.62 17.26 -26.71
CA ALA A 1031 2.25 18.17 -27.67
C ALA A 1031 2.50 19.59 -27.12
N THR A 1032 1.94 19.93 -25.96
CA THR A 1032 2.06 21.27 -25.34
C THR A 1032 2.62 21.19 -23.92
N LYS A 1033 3.25 22.28 -23.46
CA LYS A 1033 3.92 22.37 -22.15
C LYS A 1033 2.96 22.08 -20.99
N GLU A 1034 1.74 22.60 -21.08
CA GLU A 1034 0.68 22.48 -20.09
C GLU A 1034 0.16 21.03 -20.01
N ARG A 1035 -0.04 20.39 -21.16
CA ARG A 1035 -0.53 19.02 -21.26
C ARG A 1035 0.55 18.02 -20.85
N LEU A 1036 1.81 18.20 -21.27
CA LEU A 1036 2.94 17.37 -20.82
C LEU A 1036 3.12 17.47 -19.28
N LYS A 1037 2.92 18.65 -18.71
CA LYS A 1037 2.93 18.84 -17.24
C LYS A 1037 1.77 18.12 -16.54
N GLY A 1038 0.56 18.16 -17.10
CA GLY A 1038 -0.63 17.51 -16.54
C GLY A 1038 -0.61 15.98 -16.65
N ILE A 1039 -0.23 15.48 -17.83
CA ILE A 1039 -0.16 14.07 -18.20
C ILE A 1039 1.09 13.42 -17.60
N ASP A 1040 2.29 13.92 -17.92
CA ASP A 1040 3.55 13.23 -17.61
C ASP A 1040 4.12 13.56 -16.23
N ARG A 1041 3.72 14.70 -15.67
CA ARG A 1041 4.06 15.14 -14.29
C ARG A 1041 5.57 15.03 -13.99
N PRO A 1042 6.42 15.70 -14.80
CA PRO A 1042 7.87 15.67 -14.64
C PRO A 1042 8.34 16.35 -13.34
N LEU A 1043 9.50 15.92 -12.84
CA LEU A 1043 10.14 16.48 -11.64
C LEU A 1043 11.09 17.65 -11.91
N PHE A 1044 11.52 17.85 -13.16
CA PHE A 1044 12.35 19.00 -13.55
C PHE A 1044 11.50 20.27 -13.65
N GLY A 1045 12.07 21.43 -13.31
CA GLY A 1045 11.41 22.73 -13.52
C GLY A 1045 11.51 23.21 -14.97
N ASP A 1046 12.64 22.88 -15.59
CA ASP A 1046 13.06 23.05 -16.99
C ASP A 1046 12.57 21.89 -17.89
N PHE A 1047 11.54 21.14 -17.48
CA PHE A 1047 11.12 19.88 -18.13
C PHE A 1047 10.79 19.99 -19.62
N TRP A 1048 10.30 21.15 -20.06
CA TRP A 1048 9.87 21.40 -21.44
C TRP A 1048 11.05 21.79 -22.32
N GLU A 1049 11.92 22.64 -21.78
CA GLU A 1049 13.15 23.08 -22.41
C GLU A 1049 14.09 21.89 -22.65
N ARG A 1050 14.19 20.97 -21.66
CA ARG A 1050 14.90 19.69 -21.77
C ARG A 1050 14.26 18.75 -22.80
N PHE A 1051 12.93 18.74 -22.89
CA PHE A 1051 12.18 17.89 -23.80
C PHE A 1051 12.42 18.32 -25.25
N LEU A 1052 12.25 19.61 -25.55
CA LEU A 1052 12.56 20.18 -26.87
C LEU A 1052 14.03 19.96 -27.24
N GLU A 1053 14.97 20.17 -26.32
CA GLU A 1053 16.40 19.87 -26.57
C GLU A 1053 16.62 18.40 -26.94
N CYS A 1054 15.95 17.44 -26.27
CA CYS A 1054 16.06 16.03 -26.65
C CYS A 1054 15.48 15.75 -28.05
N LEU A 1055 14.46 16.49 -28.49
CA LEU A 1055 13.91 16.38 -29.84
C LEU A 1055 14.88 16.93 -30.89
N GLU A 1056 15.49 18.10 -30.65
CA GLU A 1056 16.52 18.68 -31.50
C GLU A 1056 17.72 17.72 -31.65
N VAL A 1057 18.24 17.19 -30.54
CA VAL A 1057 19.41 16.30 -30.51
C VAL A 1057 19.19 14.95 -31.22
N LEU A 1058 17.94 14.49 -31.37
CA LEU A 1058 17.63 13.27 -32.14
C LEU A 1058 17.94 13.42 -33.63
N LYS A 1059 17.80 14.62 -34.18
CA LYS A 1059 17.98 14.92 -35.61
C LYS A 1059 19.37 14.55 -36.11
N ASP A 1060 20.38 14.87 -35.30
CA ASP A 1060 21.80 14.67 -35.60
C ASP A 1060 22.33 13.30 -35.16
N LYS A 1061 21.52 12.47 -34.49
CA LYS A 1061 22.02 11.26 -33.82
C LYS A 1061 22.44 10.14 -34.78
N GLY A 1062 21.97 10.17 -36.03
CA GLY A 1062 22.39 9.27 -37.12
C GLY A 1062 21.82 7.84 -37.07
N GLN A 1063 21.56 7.26 -35.89
CA GLN A 1063 20.83 6.00 -35.75
C GLN A 1063 19.32 6.22 -35.88
N ARG A 1064 18.55 5.13 -36.07
CA ARG A 1064 17.09 5.18 -36.27
C ARG A 1064 16.38 5.84 -35.09
N THR A 1065 15.65 6.92 -35.34
CA THR A 1065 14.90 7.67 -34.33
C THR A 1065 13.39 7.47 -34.45
N VAL A 1066 12.69 7.40 -33.30
CA VAL A 1066 11.25 7.16 -33.23
C VAL A 1066 10.60 8.11 -32.23
N TYR A 1067 9.58 8.83 -32.68
CA TYR A 1067 8.61 9.43 -31.77
C TYR A 1067 7.50 8.42 -31.50
N ARG A 1068 7.17 8.17 -30.24
CA ARG A 1068 6.05 7.31 -29.86
C ARG A 1068 5.00 8.10 -29.10
N LEU A 1069 3.84 8.28 -29.71
CA LEU A 1069 2.71 9.06 -29.20
C LEU A 1069 1.70 8.08 -28.56
N THR A 1070 1.52 8.15 -27.24
CA THR A 1070 0.46 7.38 -26.55
C THR A 1070 -0.86 8.15 -26.62
N LEU A 1071 -1.71 7.80 -27.59
CA LEU A 1071 -2.98 8.48 -27.82
C LEU A 1071 -4.02 8.08 -26.74
N VAL A 1072 -4.54 9.08 -26.03
CA VAL A 1072 -5.59 8.94 -25.01
C VAL A 1072 -6.76 9.82 -25.38
N LYS A 1073 -7.96 9.23 -25.46
CA LYS A 1073 -9.15 9.90 -25.98
C LYS A 1073 -9.72 10.95 -25.00
N GLY A 1074 -10.03 12.13 -25.53
CA GLY A 1074 -10.40 13.35 -24.79
C GLY A 1074 -9.27 13.98 -23.98
N TRP A 1075 -7.99 13.70 -24.29
CA TRP A 1075 -6.82 14.18 -23.54
C TRP A 1075 -5.73 14.80 -24.42
N ASN A 1076 -5.28 14.12 -25.47
CA ASN A 1076 -4.22 14.57 -26.39
C ASN A 1076 -4.55 14.31 -27.89
N ASP A 1077 -5.75 13.78 -28.16
CA ASP A 1077 -6.29 13.46 -29.49
C ASP A 1077 -6.78 14.67 -30.29
N GLU A 1078 -6.78 15.86 -29.68
CA GLU A 1078 -7.11 17.15 -30.31
C GLU A 1078 -5.84 17.98 -30.64
N GLU A 1079 -4.64 17.55 -30.26
CA GLU A 1079 -3.41 18.37 -30.33
C GLU A 1079 -2.61 18.23 -31.64
N VAL A 1080 -3.29 17.98 -32.76
CA VAL A 1080 -2.69 17.52 -34.03
C VAL A 1080 -1.63 18.50 -34.57
N GLU A 1081 -1.94 19.80 -34.65
CA GLU A 1081 -1.06 20.83 -35.18
C GLU A 1081 0.17 21.09 -34.29
N ALA A 1082 0.02 20.90 -32.98
CA ALA A 1082 1.13 20.98 -32.04
C ALA A 1082 2.04 19.74 -32.14
N TYR A 1083 1.46 18.57 -32.40
CA TYR A 1083 2.25 17.36 -32.67
C TYR A 1083 3.07 17.48 -33.96
N ALA A 1084 2.54 18.11 -35.01
CA ALA A 1084 3.29 18.41 -36.22
C ALA A 1084 4.53 19.28 -35.93
N GLN A 1085 4.37 20.39 -35.21
CA GLN A 1085 5.47 21.29 -34.84
C GLN A 1085 6.62 20.58 -34.09
N LEU A 1086 6.32 19.59 -33.24
CA LEU A 1086 7.35 18.80 -32.56
C LEU A 1086 8.07 17.81 -33.49
N VAL A 1087 7.37 17.28 -34.50
CA VAL A 1087 7.95 16.42 -35.54
C VAL A 1087 8.86 17.23 -36.47
N ASP A 1088 8.46 18.44 -36.85
CA ASP A 1088 9.25 19.33 -37.71
C ASP A 1088 10.59 19.69 -37.04
N LEU A 1089 10.56 19.96 -35.73
CA LEU A 1089 11.73 20.29 -34.90
C LEU A 1089 12.85 19.23 -34.99
N GLY A 1090 12.53 17.98 -34.62
CA GLY A 1090 13.50 16.89 -34.52
C GLY A 1090 13.61 15.97 -35.74
N SER A 1091 12.66 16.05 -36.68
CA SER A 1091 12.61 15.31 -37.95
C SER A 1091 12.89 13.79 -37.83
N PRO A 1092 12.18 13.06 -36.95
CA PRO A 1092 12.43 11.65 -36.66
C PRO A 1092 12.28 10.73 -37.88
N ASP A 1093 12.97 9.60 -37.89
CA ASP A 1093 12.84 8.61 -38.96
C ASP A 1093 11.44 7.95 -39.00
N PHE A 1094 10.80 7.81 -37.83
CA PHE A 1094 9.51 7.15 -37.65
C PHE A 1094 8.62 7.83 -36.60
N ILE A 1095 7.30 7.71 -36.78
CA ILE A 1095 6.29 8.11 -35.80
C ILE A 1095 5.37 6.92 -35.52
N GLU A 1096 5.49 6.35 -34.33
CA GLU A 1096 4.55 5.35 -33.79
C GLU A 1096 3.37 6.08 -33.12
N VAL A 1097 2.17 6.05 -33.70
CA VAL A 1097 0.95 6.50 -33.01
C VAL A 1097 0.22 5.28 -32.49
N LYS A 1098 0.01 5.24 -31.16
CA LYS A 1098 -0.50 4.05 -30.48
C LYS A 1098 -1.60 4.39 -29.47
N GLY A 1099 -2.75 3.74 -29.60
CA GLY A 1099 -3.83 3.84 -28.63
C GLY A 1099 -3.43 3.31 -27.25
N VAL A 1100 -3.75 4.08 -26.20
CA VAL A 1100 -3.52 3.68 -24.81
C VAL A 1100 -4.22 2.35 -24.49
N THR A 1101 -3.54 1.47 -23.75
CA THR A 1101 -4.10 0.17 -23.34
C THR A 1101 -4.56 0.25 -21.88
N TYR A 1102 -5.86 0.15 -21.63
CA TYR A 1102 -6.41 0.11 -20.26
C TYR A 1102 -5.97 -1.14 -19.49
N CYS A 1103 -5.88 -1.01 -18.17
CA CYS A 1103 -5.11 -1.90 -17.30
C CYS A 1103 -5.94 -2.70 -16.28
N GLY A 1104 -7.26 -2.56 -16.28
CA GLY A 1104 -8.18 -3.27 -15.36
C GLY A 1104 -8.24 -2.74 -13.93
N THR A 1105 -7.19 -2.08 -13.41
CA THR A 1105 -7.15 -1.73 -11.98
C THR A 1105 -7.99 -0.50 -11.63
N SER A 1106 -8.76 -0.60 -10.54
CA SER A 1106 -9.50 0.51 -9.92
C SER A 1106 -8.61 1.68 -9.47
N LYS A 1107 -7.30 1.49 -9.38
CA LYS A 1107 -6.32 2.53 -9.02
C LYS A 1107 -5.83 3.35 -10.22
N ASN A 1108 -6.05 2.90 -11.46
CA ASN A 1108 -5.81 3.72 -12.65
C ASN A 1108 -6.95 4.75 -12.87
N ALA A 1109 -8.14 4.51 -12.31
CA ALA A 1109 -9.21 5.50 -12.25
C ALA A 1109 -8.81 6.76 -11.45
N THR A 1110 -7.94 6.65 -10.43
CA THR A 1110 -7.32 7.80 -9.74
C THR A 1110 -6.36 8.63 -10.61
N GLY A 1111 -5.96 8.11 -11.79
CA GLY A 1111 -5.30 8.88 -12.85
C GLY A 1111 -6.26 9.47 -13.89
N GLY A 1112 -7.55 9.13 -13.83
CA GLY A 1112 -8.58 9.53 -14.78
C GLY A 1112 -8.63 8.69 -16.06
N LEU A 1113 -7.87 7.58 -16.17
CA LEU A 1113 -7.90 6.71 -17.34
C LEU A 1113 -9.00 5.65 -17.19
N THR A 1114 -10.00 5.69 -18.07
CA THR A 1114 -11.13 4.73 -18.14
C THR A 1114 -11.11 3.97 -19.47
N MET A 1115 -11.94 2.92 -19.61
CA MET A 1115 -12.14 2.22 -20.89
C MET A 1115 -12.66 3.16 -22.00
N GLU A 1116 -13.43 4.19 -21.67
CA GLU A 1116 -13.97 5.16 -22.64
C GLU A 1116 -12.88 6.05 -23.24
N ARG A 1117 -11.74 6.19 -22.55
CA ARG A 1117 -10.56 6.93 -22.99
C ARG A 1117 -9.56 6.08 -23.80
N VAL A 1118 -9.86 4.80 -24.04
CA VAL A 1118 -9.15 3.95 -25.00
C VAL A 1118 -9.71 4.25 -26.39
N PRO A 1119 -8.92 4.79 -27.35
CA PRO A 1119 -9.40 4.98 -28.70
C PRO A 1119 -9.54 3.63 -29.44
N TRP A 1120 -10.48 3.55 -30.37
CA TRP A 1120 -10.57 2.46 -31.35
C TRP A 1120 -9.46 2.56 -32.40
N HIS A 1121 -9.27 1.52 -33.23
CA HIS A 1121 -8.23 1.56 -34.26
C HIS A 1121 -8.55 2.57 -35.36
N GLU A 1122 -9.83 2.65 -35.73
CA GLU A 1122 -10.40 3.63 -36.64
C GLU A 1122 -10.35 5.07 -36.07
N GLU A 1123 -10.11 5.26 -34.78
CA GLU A 1123 -9.85 6.58 -34.17
C GLU A 1123 -8.37 6.93 -34.23
N VAL A 1124 -7.47 5.98 -33.94
CA VAL A 1124 -6.02 6.15 -34.13
C VAL A 1124 -5.69 6.44 -35.60
N VAL A 1125 -6.28 5.70 -36.55
CA VAL A 1125 -6.08 5.95 -38.00
C VAL A 1125 -6.52 7.37 -38.38
N ARG A 1126 -7.71 7.83 -37.94
CA ARG A 1126 -8.17 9.20 -38.23
C ARG A 1126 -7.26 10.27 -37.63
N PHE A 1127 -6.69 10.06 -36.45
CA PHE A 1127 -5.69 10.95 -35.88
C PHE A 1127 -4.40 10.97 -36.70
N VAL A 1128 -3.93 9.81 -37.19
CA VAL A 1128 -2.73 9.76 -38.06
C VAL A 1128 -2.98 10.41 -39.42
N GLU A 1129 -4.15 10.22 -40.01
CA GLU A 1129 -4.54 10.96 -41.22
C GLU A 1129 -4.60 12.47 -40.99
N ALA A 1130 -5.09 12.92 -39.84
CA ALA A 1130 -5.08 14.33 -39.47
C ALA A 1130 -3.64 14.84 -39.35
N LEU A 1131 -2.79 14.14 -38.59
CA LEU A 1131 -1.37 14.47 -38.43
C LEU A 1131 -0.65 14.54 -39.79
N GLN A 1132 -0.86 13.57 -40.69
CA GLN A 1132 -0.26 13.60 -42.03
C GLN A 1132 -0.64 14.84 -42.86
N ARG A 1133 -1.84 15.42 -42.66
CA ARG A 1133 -2.28 16.65 -43.36
C ARG A 1133 -1.61 17.92 -42.82
N HIS A 1134 -0.99 17.86 -41.63
CA HIS A 1134 -0.27 18.98 -41.01
C HIS A 1134 1.26 18.82 -41.03
N LEU A 1135 1.76 17.59 -41.21
CA LEU A 1135 3.14 17.34 -41.58
C LEU A 1135 3.39 17.78 -43.03
N ASP A 1136 4.62 18.18 -43.32
CA ASP A 1136 5.10 18.42 -44.67
C ASP A 1136 4.99 17.16 -45.57
N GLU A 1137 5.17 17.33 -46.88
CA GLU A 1137 5.19 16.24 -47.87
C GLU A 1137 6.45 15.33 -47.78
N ASP A 1138 6.81 14.94 -46.56
CA ASP A 1138 7.99 14.20 -46.14
C ASP A 1138 7.65 12.95 -45.28
N TYR A 1139 6.42 12.78 -44.78
CA TYR A 1139 5.96 11.56 -44.08
C TYR A 1139 4.78 10.87 -44.79
N ASP A 1140 4.74 9.54 -44.72
CA ASP A 1140 3.62 8.76 -45.27
C ASP A 1140 3.38 7.44 -44.50
N PHE A 1141 2.17 6.87 -44.67
CA PHE A 1141 1.73 5.64 -44.03
C PHE A 1141 2.58 4.44 -44.49
N ALA A 1142 3.30 3.84 -43.54
CA ALA A 1142 4.15 2.68 -43.80
C ALA A 1142 3.52 1.37 -43.33
N CYS A 1143 3.01 1.30 -42.10
CA CYS A 1143 2.50 0.07 -41.49
C CYS A 1143 1.28 0.33 -40.58
N GLU A 1144 0.42 -0.68 -40.41
CA GLU A 1144 -0.53 -0.77 -39.29
C GLU A 1144 -0.30 -2.07 -38.50
N HIS A 1145 -0.78 -2.13 -37.26
CA HIS A 1145 -0.96 -3.39 -36.55
C HIS A 1145 -2.21 -3.28 -35.66
N GLU A 1146 -3.37 -3.54 -36.29
CA GLU A 1146 -4.73 -3.45 -35.71
C GLU A 1146 -4.80 -4.06 -34.30
N HIS A 1147 -4.23 -5.26 -34.12
CA HIS A 1147 -4.30 -6.03 -32.86
C HIS A 1147 -3.45 -5.44 -31.71
N SER A 1148 -2.64 -4.40 -31.95
CA SER A 1148 -1.94 -3.62 -30.92
C SER A 1148 -2.44 -2.17 -30.82
N ASN A 1149 -3.47 -1.83 -31.61
CA ASN A 1149 -3.90 -0.47 -31.91
C ASN A 1149 -2.73 0.51 -32.16
N CYS A 1150 -1.95 0.24 -33.19
CA CYS A 1150 -0.76 1.02 -33.54
C CYS A 1150 -0.67 1.26 -35.05
N VAL A 1151 -0.20 2.44 -35.46
CA VAL A 1151 0.05 2.85 -36.84
C VAL A 1151 1.45 3.49 -36.94
N LEU A 1152 2.10 3.35 -38.09
CA LEU A 1152 3.44 3.86 -38.37
C LEU A 1152 3.43 4.85 -39.55
N LEU A 1153 3.84 6.09 -39.30
CA LEU A 1153 4.37 6.97 -40.36
C LEU A 1153 5.89 6.79 -40.45
N ALA A 1154 6.44 6.90 -41.65
CA ALA A 1154 7.89 6.85 -41.90
C ALA A 1154 8.34 7.95 -42.89
N HIS A 1155 9.59 8.39 -42.74
CA HIS A 1155 10.16 9.48 -43.54
C HIS A 1155 10.43 9.05 -45.00
N ARG A 1156 9.91 9.82 -45.96
CA ARG A 1156 9.85 9.49 -47.41
C ARG A 1156 10.77 10.33 -48.31
N LYS A 1157 11.36 11.42 -47.82
CA LYS A 1157 12.42 12.25 -48.45
C LYS A 1157 13.76 12.03 -47.70
N VAL A 1158 14.95 12.50 -48.11
CA VAL A 1158 15.36 13.85 -48.61
C VAL A 1158 16.24 13.73 -49.88
N GLU A 1159 16.19 14.79 -50.72
CA GLU A 1159 17.00 15.16 -51.91
C GLU A 1159 17.49 14.15 -52.97
N LEU A 1160 17.62 12.84 -52.73
CA LEU A 1160 17.85 11.85 -53.79
C LEU A 1160 17.24 10.48 -53.44
N ARG A 1161 15.92 10.35 -53.65
CA ARG A 1161 15.10 9.13 -53.45
C ARG A 1161 15.02 8.54 -52.03
N GLY A 1162 14.75 9.39 -51.03
CA GLY A 1162 13.79 9.08 -49.95
C GLY A 1162 14.17 8.03 -48.90
N LYS A 1163 14.54 8.50 -47.69
CA LYS A 1163 15.04 7.72 -46.54
C LYS A 1163 14.53 6.25 -46.49
N PHE A 1164 13.26 6.03 -46.18
CA PHE A 1164 12.72 4.66 -46.00
C PHE A 1164 11.81 4.18 -47.14
N ARG A 1165 11.72 4.91 -48.26
CA ARG A 1165 10.85 4.56 -49.40
C ARG A 1165 11.61 4.43 -50.71
N VAL A 1166 12.57 3.52 -50.72
CA VAL A 1166 13.48 3.28 -51.85
C VAL A 1166 12.72 2.66 -53.02
N ASN A 1167 12.79 3.29 -54.19
CA ASN A 1167 12.11 2.88 -55.43
C ASN A 1167 10.58 2.66 -55.28
N GLY A 1168 9.94 3.36 -54.33
CA GLY A 1168 8.50 3.31 -54.07
C GLY A 1168 8.09 2.28 -53.00
N GLU A 1169 8.97 1.33 -52.68
CA GLU A 1169 8.75 0.30 -51.65
C GLU A 1169 9.24 0.77 -50.27
N TRP A 1170 8.53 0.38 -49.21
CA TRP A 1170 8.93 0.67 -47.84
C TRP A 1170 10.06 -0.26 -47.36
N GLN A 1171 11.03 0.33 -46.66
CA GLN A 1171 12.18 -0.36 -46.05
C GLN A 1171 12.27 -0.07 -44.54
N THR A 1172 11.14 -0.28 -43.84
CA THR A 1172 11.05 -0.06 -42.39
C THR A 1172 11.67 -1.17 -41.57
N TRP A 1173 11.87 -2.37 -42.12
CA TRP A 1173 12.51 -3.47 -41.41
C TRP A 1173 14.00 -3.18 -41.15
N ILE A 1174 14.58 -3.94 -40.22
CA ILE A 1174 15.96 -3.78 -39.76
C ILE A 1174 16.76 -5.00 -40.22
N ASP A 1175 17.87 -4.78 -40.93
CA ASP A 1175 18.89 -5.79 -41.13
C ASP A 1175 19.73 -5.90 -39.84
N TYR A 1176 19.36 -6.86 -38.99
CA TYR A 1176 19.96 -6.99 -37.67
C TYR A 1176 21.42 -7.40 -37.71
N ASP A 1177 21.83 -8.29 -38.61
CA ASP A 1177 23.23 -8.71 -38.66
C ASP A 1177 24.10 -7.62 -39.29
N LYS A 1178 23.63 -6.91 -40.32
CA LYS A 1178 24.32 -5.73 -40.85
C LYS A 1178 24.44 -4.59 -39.83
N PHE A 1179 23.44 -4.38 -38.97
CA PHE A 1179 23.57 -3.45 -37.83
C PHE A 1179 24.68 -3.88 -36.86
N GLN A 1180 24.76 -5.16 -36.52
CA GLN A 1180 25.80 -5.64 -35.59
C GLN A 1180 27.20 -5.47 -36.21
N ASP A 1181 27.36 -5.78 -37.50
CA ASP A 1181 28.64 -5.63 -38.20
C ASP A 1181 29.07 -4.14 -38.25
N LEU A 1182 28.13 -3.22 -38.55
CA LEU A 1182 28.39 -1.78 -38.58
C LEU A 1182 28.71 -1.19 -37.19
N VAL A 1183 28.04 -1.65 -36.12
CA VAL A 1183 28.31 -1.15 -34.77
C VAL A 1183 29.61 -1.74 -34.18
N GLU A 1184 29.97 -2.95 -34.58
CA GLU A 1184 31.28 -3.56 -34.29
C GLU A 1184 32.40 -2.77 -34.98
N GLU A 1185 32.28 -2.47 -36.28
CA GLU A 1185 33.23 -1.62 -37.02
C GLU A 1185 33.31 -0.18 -36.47
N TYR A 1186 32.20 0.41 -36.01
CA TYR A 1186 32.18 1.68 -35.30
C TYR A 1186 32.99 1.63 -33.99
N TYR A 1187 32.86 0.55 -33.20
CA TYR A 1187 33.60 0.39 -31.96
C TYR A 1187 35.09 0.11 -32.18
N GLU A 1188 35.45 -0.74 -33.13
CA GLU A 1188 36.86 -1.02 -33.47
C GLU A 1188 37.58 0.21 -34.01
N SER A 1189 36.89 1.02 -34.84
CA SER A 1189 37.41 2.29 -35.36
C SER A 1189 37.36 3.44 -34.35
N GLY A 1190 36.96 3.20 -33.09
CA GLY A 1190 36.86 4.26 -32.07
C GLY A 1190 35.85 5.36 -32.39
N GLY A 1191 34.93 5.11 -33.32
CA GLY A 1191 33.96 6.07 -33.86
C GLY A 1191 34.35 6.75 -35.18
N PHE A 1192 35.54 6.49 -35.74
CA PHE A 1192 35.94 7.09 -37.02
C PHE A 1192 35.12 6.58 -38.22
N LYS A 1193 34.66 5.33 -38.19
CA LYS A 1193 33.70 4.79 -39.16
C LYS A 1193 32.28 4.89 -38.60
N SER A 1194 31.56 5.93 -39.00
CA SER A 1194 30.15 6.13 -38.63
C SER A 1194 29.21 5.53 -39.66
N PHE A 1195 27.97 5.27 -39.26
CA PHE A 1195 26.90 4.71 -40.09
C PHE A 1195 25.55 5.37 -39.78
N THR A 1196 24.64 5.35 -40.75
CA THR A 1196 23.32 6.00 -40.70
C THR A 1196 22.18 4.99 -40.55
N SER A 1197 21.00 5.49 -40.21
CA SER A 1197 19.76 4.71 -40.12
C SER A 1197 19.33 4.01 -41.41
N LEU A 1198 19.91 4.40 -42.54
CA LEU A 1198 19.66 3.81 -43.87
C LEU A 1198 20.54 2.58 -44.13
N ASP A 1199 21.75 2.54 -43.55
CA ASP A 1199 22.75 1.53 -43.87
C ASP A 1199 22.37 0.11 -43.44
N TYR A 1200 21.41 -0.04 -42.52
CA TYR A 1200 20.91 -1.32 -41.99
C TYR A 1200 19.37 -1.46 -42.15
N THR A 1201 18.83 -0.91 -43.23
CA THR A 1201 17.42 -1.09 -43.62
C THR A 1201 17.17 -2.43 -44.32
N ALA A 1202 15.95 -2.96 -44.16
CA ALA A 1202 15.44 -4.11 -44.88
C ALA A 1202 14.01 -3.86 -45.38
N ARG A 1203 13.62 -4.54 -46.46
CA ARG A 1203 12.32 -4.40 -47.12
C ARG A 1203 11.16 -4.81 -46.20
N THR A 1204 10.15 -3.95 -46.06
CA THR A 1204 8.95 -4.24 -45.27
C THR A 1204 8.09 -5.32 -45.97
N PRO A 1205 7.65 -6.39 -45.29
CA PRO A 1205 6.79 -7.40 -45.89
C PRO A 1205 5.40 -6.86 -46.27
N PRO A 1206 4.78 -7.34 -47.36
CA PRO A 1206 3.47 -6.85 -47.81
C PRO A 1206 2.35 -6.93 -46.77
N TRP A 1207 2.35 -7.97 -45.91
CA TRP A 1207 1.36 -8.15 -44.84
C TRP A 1207 1.50 -7.16 -43.68
N ALA A 1208 2.65 -6.47 -43.57
CA ALA A 1208 2.91 -5.46 -42.55
C ALA A 1208 2.49 -4.05 -43.01
N LEU A 1209 2.32 -3.85 -44.32
CA LEU A 1209 2.02 -2.54 -44.89
C LEU A 1209 0.65 -2.01 -44.44
N TYR A 1210 0.51 -0.69 -44.42
CA TYR A 1210 -0.78 -0.04 -44.22
C TYR A 1210 -1.78 -0.44 -45.32
N ALA A 1211 -3.04 -0.63 -44.94
CA ALA A 1211 -4.14 -1.13 -45.77
C ALA A 1211 -3.93 -2.55 -46.36
N SER A 1212 -3.01 -3.34 -45.80
CA SER A 1212 -2.86 -4.77 -46.11
C SER A 1212 -4.08 -5.58 -45.66
N THR A 1213 -4.36 -6.69 -46.34
CA THR A 1213 -5.43 -7.65 -45.99
C THR A 1213 -5.30 -8.22 -44.57
N GLU A 1214 -4.07 -8.30 -44.09
CA GLU A 1214 -3.65 -8.84 -42.80
C GLU A 1214 -3.71 -7.81 -41.66
N ARG A 1215 -3.66 -6.51 -42.00
CA ARG A 1215 -3.58 -5.37 -41.08
C ARG A 1215 -2.45 -5.51 -40.05
N GLY A 1216 -1.28 -5.88 -40.54
CA GLY A 1216 -0.06 -6.09 -39.73
C GLY A 1216 0.06 -7.44 -39.03
N PHE A 1217 -0.89 -8.36 -39.20
CA PHE A 1217 -0.83 -9.67 -38.53
C PHE A 1217 -0.10 -10.71 -39.39
N ASP A 1218 1.04 -11.21 -38.93
CA ASP A 1218 1.89 -12.17 -39.67
C ASP A 1218 1.11 -13.43 -40.13
N PRO A 1219 1.06 -13.74 -41.45
CA PRO A 1219 0.46 -14.95 -42.00
C PRO A 1219 1.01 -16.28 -41.47
N GLN A 1220 2.25 -16.31 -40.94
CA GLN A 1220 2.85 -17.51 -40.36
C GLN A 1220 2.31 -17.85 -38.96
N GLU A 1221 1.61 -16.89 -38.34
CA GLU A 1221 1.06 -16.99 -37.00
C GLU A 1221 -0.47 -17.21 -37.05
N THR A 1222 -1.01 -17.88 -36.05
CA THR A 1222 -2.45 -18.22 -36.00
C THR A 1222 -3.20 -17.23 -35.12
N ARG A 1223 -3.98 -16.31 -35.73
CA ARG A 1223 -4.76 -15.31 -34.97
C ARG A 1223 -5.85 -15.98 -34.13
N HIS A 1224 -5.51 -16.29 -32.87
CA HIS A 1224 -6.43 -16.87 -31.89
C HIS A 1224 -7.61 -15.93 -31.61
N ARG A 1225 -8.83 -16.46 -31.62
CA ARG A 1225 -10.07 -15.73 -31.32
C ARG A 1225 -10.92 -16.57 -30.35
N GLY A 1226 -11.23 -16.01 -29.19
CA GLY A 1226 -12.03 -16.71 -28.18
C GLY A 1226 -13.42 -17.08 -28.68
N LYS A 1227 -13.87 -18.30 -28.33
CA LYS A 1227 -15.18 -18.84 -28.67
C LYS A 1227 -16.27 -17.98 -28.04
N GLY A 1228 -17.22 -17.54 -28.87
CA GLY A 1228 -18.23 -16.54 -28.53
C GLY A 1228 -18.30 -15.45 -29.60
N LYS A 1229 -17.14 -14.99 -30.10
CA LYS A 1229 -17.08 -14.20 -31.35
C LYS A 1229 -17.09 -15.11 -32.57
N GLY A 1230 -18.25 -15.72 -32.83
CA GLY A 1230 -18.55 -16.39 -34.10
C GLY A 1230 -18.31 -15.45 -35.29
N LYS A 1231 -18.17 -16.01 -36.51
CA LYS A 1231 -17.91 -15.21 -37.72
C LYS A 1231 -19.06 -14.23 -37.99
N ALA A 1232 -18.93 -13.00 -37.50
CA ALA A 1232 -19.61 -11.86 -38.08
C ALA A 1232 -19.12 -11.73 -39.52
N GLN A 1233 -19.92 -12.22 -40.47
CA GLN A 1233 -19.78 -11.83 -41.86
C GLN A 1233 -20.01 -10.31 -41.89
N ARG A 1234 -19.01 -9.54 -42.34
CA ARG A 1234 -19.26 -8.13 -42.67
C ARG A 1234 -20.40 -8.10 -43.68
N PRO A 1235 -21.41 -7.21 -43.53
CA PRO A 1235 -22.34 -6.98 -44.62
C PRO A 1235 -21.53 -6.60 -45.86
N LYS A 1236 -21.88 -7.18 -47.00
CA LYS A 1236 -21.39 -6.71 -48.29
C LYS A 1236 -22.27 -5.54 -48.72
N ASP A 1237 -21.59 -4.50 -49.20
CA ASP A 1237 -22.13 -3.41 -50.01
C ASP A 1237 -23.12 -2.46 -49.32
N GLY A 1238 -23.10 -1.17 -49.71
CA GLY A 1238 -23.85 -0.09 -49.07
C GLY A 1238 -23.06 0.66 -47.98
N GLY A 1239 -22.67 1.93 -48.14
CA GLY A 1239 -22.74 2.78 -49.33
C GLY A 1239 -23.47 4.12 -49.14
N CYS A 1240 -23.05 4.93 -48.17
CA CYS A 1240 -23.02 6.40 -48.23
C CYS A 1240 -22.04 6.93 -47.16
#